data_AF-A0A935EXT2-F1
#
_entry.id   AF-A0A935EXT2-F1
#
_cell.length_a   1.000
_cell.length_b   1.000
_cell.length_c   1.000
_cell.angle_alpha   90.00
_cell.angle_beta   90.00
_cell.angle_gamma   90.00
#
_symmetry.space_group_name_H-M   'P 1'
#
loop_
_entity.id
_entity.type
_entity.pdbx_description
1 polymer ?
#
loop_
_entity_poly.entity_id
_entity_poly.type
_entity_poly.pdbx_seq_one_letter_code
_entity_poly.pdbx_strand_id
1 'polypeptide(L)'
;MSTLQDLPKRPSKLIGAFKVLKTDFYVVGGSLKGDSPSYVTRHADTELFENLILGKFCYVLSPRQMGKSSLMIRTAVKLKSEGVSVAVLDLTAVGQNISVEQWYAGMLVQIGQQFDMEEELVDYWTANTHLGPLQRWTNSLTDIIIPLAKKKVVIFIDEIDTVKSLKFNTDDFFAGIRGIYNNRARNQALENLTFCLLGVATPSDLMSDTRITPFNIGHRVELKDFREDEALQLAHGLKRSDQLNHRLLKRVLYWTNGHPYLTQKLCQTISRDISISSPKDIDRKCHELFLSSSASRNDDNLLFVRDRILRTDSDVSSLLDLYSRVLSHSHISPVKFHETNPMISLLHLSGITKEKDGDLKVRNRIYARAFDRNWIRTNLPNAELIRQRKAFYLGVARTAIVSLTIIVIVVTIATFMLLQRNRLQIQETRSRRLLYGAEINLANQDWEKANLTRMRTLFDPQNIHNTEREFRSFEWGYFSRLINQEIKKFDQGAQALGAAYSPGGRYIASSDLAGFIKFWDVETKQHISTIKSHDNAVWKIAYSPDGKYLAAAAQDKSVKIWETSTNSLFKTITAHNGNVSSIDFSSDGKMLLTGSWDKQIKLWSFPDCKELRTFSGHEDYVWSAVFSPDGRYLASTSEDHGSQALGSKNR
;
A
#
# COMPACT_ATOMS: atom_id res chain seq x y z
N MET A 1 84.00 -34.62 -39.86
CA MET A 1 82.59 -35.03 -39.65
C MET A 1 81.94 -33.91 -38.85
N SER A 2 81.34 -32.93 -39.55
CA SER A 2 79.88 -32.82 -39.79
C SER A 2 79.16 -32.36 -38.50
N THR A 3 78.52 -31.20 -38.40
CA THR A 3 77.83 -30.40 -39.42
C THR A 3 77.57 -29.00 -38.84
N LEU A 4 78.09 -27.97 -39.51
CA LEU A 4 77.63 -26.57 -39.45
C LEU A 4 76.57 -26.44 -40.55
N GLN A 5 75.29 -26.22 -40.20
CA GLN A 5 74.26 -25.60 -41.07
C GLN A 5 72.90 -25.62 -40.35
N ASP A 6 72.41 -24.45 -39.94
CA ASP A 6 71.05 -23.94 -40.23
C ASP A 6 70.70 -22.75 -39.32
N LEU A 7 71.22 -21.59 -39.72
CA LEU A 7 70.63 -20.28 -39.41
C LEU A 7 69.64 -19.95 -40.55
N PRO A 8 68.36 -19.65 -40.27
CA PRO A 8 67.46 -19.17 -41.31
C PRO A 8 67.87 -17.75 -41.73
N LYS A 9 68.33 -17.64 -42.98
CA LYS A 9 68.57 -16.40 -43.71
C LYS A 9 67.32 -15.51 -43.65
N ARG A 10 67.43 -14.33 -43.01
CA ARG A 10 66.47 -13.23 -43.19
C ARG A 10 66.55 -12.74 -44.65
N PRO A 11 65.43 -12.62 -45.37
CA PRO A 11 65.45 -12.04 -46.71
C PRO A 11 65.64 -10.52 -46.62
N SER A 12 66.72 -10.05 -47.22
CA SER A 12 66.94 -8.65 -47.59
C SER A 12 66.14 -8.34 -48.86
N LYS A 13 64.99 -7.68 -48.71
CA LYS A 13 64.39 -6.72 -49.65
C LYS A 13 62.98 -6.38 -49.19
N LEU A 14 62.85 -5.23 -48.55
CA LEU A 14 61.68 -4.36 -48.62
C LEU A 14 62.18 -2.95 -48.26
N ILE A 15 62.89 -2.32 -49.22
CA ILE A 15 62.85 -0.86 -49.36
C ILE A 15 61.43 -0.57 -49.85
N GLY A 16 60.47 -0.69 -48.94
CA GLY A 16 59.11 -0.25 -49.11
C GLY A 16 59.09 1.21 -48.72
N ALA A 17 58.71 2.06 -49.67
CA ALA A 17 58.53 3.49 -49.52
C ALA A 17 58.09 3.87 -48.09
N PHE A 18 58.87 4.73 -47.43
CA PHE A 18 58.40 5.55 -46.33
C PHE A 18 57.18 6.32 -46.85
N LYS A 19 56.00 5.71 -46.71
CA LYS A 19 54.73 6.41 -46.76
C LYS A 19 54.81 7.32 -45.54
N VAL A 20 55.19 8.58 -45.77
CA VAL A 20 55.14 9.65 -44.78
C VAL A 20 53.76 9.54 -44.15
N LEU A 21 53.69 8.96 -42.95
CA LEU A 21 52.51 8.97 -42.11
C LEU A 21 52.25 10.45 -41.91
N LYS A 22 51.21 10.98 -42.57
CA LYS A 22 50.68 12.31 -42.28
C LYS A 22 50.51 12.36 -40.77
N THR A 23 51.37 13.10 -40.09
CA THR A 23 51.24 13.37 -38.67
C THR A 23 49.88 14.05 -38.50
N ASP A 24 48.96 13.36 -37.83
CA ASP A 24 47.68 13.97 -37.48
C ASP A 24 47.97 15.20 -36.61
N PHE A 25 47.39 16.34 -37.00
CA PHE A 25 47.62 17.61 -36.31
C PHE A 25 47.34 17.48 -34.81
N TYR A 26 46.24 16.79 -34.46
CA TYR A 26 45.85 16.54 -33.08
C TYR A 26 46.38 15.20 -32.59
N VAL A 27 47.00 15.22 -31.42
CA VAL A 27 47.44 14.04 -30.69
C VAL A 27 46.66 13.96 -29.38
N VAL A 28 45.95 12.85 -29.18
CA VAL A 28 44.98 12.68 -28.10
C VAL A 28 45.37 11.46 -27.28
N GLY A 29 45.53 11.62 -25.97
CA GLY A 29 45.96 10.55 -25.07
C GLY A 29 47.47 10.34 -25.16
N GLY A 30 48.22 10.93 -24.21
CA GLY A 30 49.68 10.87 -24.15
C GLY A 30 50.34 12.24 -24.11
N SER A 31 51.66 12.23 -23.94
CA SER A 31 52.47 13.45 -23.89
C SER A 31 52.77 13.96 -25.29
N LEU A 32 52.52 15.25 -25.53
CA LEU A 32 52.90 15.92 -26.76
C LEU A 32 54.42 16.10 -26.82
N LYS A 33 55.01 15.85 -27.99
CA LYS A 33 56.41 16.20 -28.26
C LYS A 33 56.60 17.72 -28.19
N GLY A 34 57.84 18.14 -27.93
CA GLY A 34 58.20 19.55 -27.70
C GLY A 34 57.81 20.52 -28.83
N ASP A 35 57.60 20.03 -30.05
CA ASP A 35 57.28 20.78 -31.27
C ASP A 35 55.86 20.51 -31.80
N SER A 36 55.01 19.82 -31.04
CA SER A 36 53.68 19.42 -31.51
C SER A 36 52.81 20.63 -31.87
N PRO A 37 52.26 20.70 -33.10
CA PRO A 37 51.48 21.86 -33.55
C PRO A 37 50.12 21.99 -32.86
N SER A 38 49.62 20.93 -32.21
CA SER A 38 48.40 20.98 -31.38
C SER A 38 48.64 21.34 -29.92
N TYR A 39 49.89 21.59 -29.50
CA TYR A 39 50.15 22.06 -28.14
C TYR A 39 49.64 23.50 -27.98
N VAL A 40 48.72 23.71 -27.03
CA VAL A 40 48.20 25.03 -26.69
C VAL A 40 49.03 25.60 -25.54
N THR A 41 49.78 26.67 -25.80
CA THR A 41 50.53 27.41 -24.77
C THR A 41 49.59 28.13 -23.82
N ARG A 42 49.84 27.99 -22.52
CA ARG A 42 49.07 28.58 -21.42
C ARG A 42 49.96 29.44 -20.54
N HIS A 43 49.34 30.22 -19.66
CA HIS A 43 50.05 30.97 -18.61
C HIS A 43 51.03 30.09 -17.81
N ALA A 44 50.61 28.85 -17.50
CA ALA A 44 51.41 27.89 -16.73
C ALA A 44 52.76 27.54 -17.40
N ASP A 45 52.87 27.62 -18.73
CA ASP A 45 54.14 27.37 -19.45
C ASP A 45 55.20 28.41 -19.10
N THR A 46 54.80 29.69 -19.10
CA THR A 46 55.68 30.81 -18.75
C THR A 46 55.97 30.81 -17.25
N GLU A 47 54.94 30.67 -16.43
CA GLU A 47 55.05 30.68 -14.97
C GLU A 47 55.97 29.58 -14.44
N LEU A 48 55.81 28.34 -14.92
CA LEU A 48 56.66 27.23 -14.47
C LEU A 48 58.12 27.45 -14.86
N PHE A 49 58.35 27.88 -16.10
CA PHE A 49 59.69 28.14 -16.61
C PHE A 49 60.42 29.23 -15.83
N GLU A 50 59.78 30.38 -15.62
CA GLU A 50 60.37 31.52 -14.91
C GLU A 50 60.71 31.17 -13.46
N ASN A 51 59.80 30.51 -12.75
CA ASN A 51 60.03 30.12 -11.37
C ASN A 51 61.16 29.08 -11.24
N LEU A 52 61.27 28.12 -12.18
CA LEU A 52 62.35 27.14 -12.18
C LEU A 52 63.71 27.76 -12.52
N ILE A 53 63.77 28.72 -13.45
CA ILE A 53 65.00 29.49 -13.73
C ILE A 53 65.50 30.25 -12.50
N LEU A 54 64.56 30.81 -11.73
CA LEU A 54 64.84 31.49 -10.46
C LEU A 54 65.22 30.51 -9.33
N GLY A 55 65.27 29.21 -9.59
CA GLY A 55 65.62 28.19 -8.60
C GLY A 55 64.53 27.95 -7.58
N LYS A 56 63.28 28.37 -7.82
CA LYS A 56 62.18 28.08 -6.90
C LYS A 56 61.78 26.62 -6.99
N PHE A 57 61.44 26.03 -5.84
CA PHE A 57 60.81 24.71 -5.80
C PHE A 57 59.38 24.84 -6.34
N CYS A 58 59.00 24.04 -7.35
CA CYS A 58 57.69 24.14 -7.99
C CYS A 58 56.91 22.82 -7.89
N TYR A 59 55.58 22.89 -8.00
CA TYR A 59 54.77 21.69 -8.15
C TYR A 59 53.50 21.93 -8.98
N VAL A 60 53.11 20.91 -9.75
CA VAL A 60 51.94 20.89 -10.64
C VAL A 60 51.04 19.72 -10.25
N LEU A 61 50.11 19.98 -9.34
CA LEU A 61 49.12 19.01 -8.89
C LEU A 61 47.79 19.28 -9.59
N SER A 62 47.41 18.41 -10.52
CA SER A 62 46.17 18.58 -11.28
C SER A 62 45.55 17.24 -11.69
N PRO A 63 44.24 17.20 -11.99
CA PRO A 63 43.57 16.02 -12.51
C PRO A 63 44.28 15.39 -13.72
N ARG A 64 43.98 14.11 -13.99
CA ARG A 64 44.50 13.44 -15.19
C ARG A 64 44.05 14.18 -16.45
N GLN A 65 44.79 14.02 -17.54
CA GLN A 65 44.43 14.54 -18.87
C GLN A 65 44.37 16.09 -18.98
N MET A 66 45.07 16.80 -18.09
CA MET A 66 45.25 18.28 -18.13
C MET A 66 46.51 18.73 -18.90
N GLY A 67 47.33 17.80 -19.38
CA GLY A 67 48.56 18.10 -20.13
C GLY A 67 49.79 18.40 -19.26
N LYS A 68 49.87 17.83 -18.04
CA LYS A 68 51.01 17.98 -17.12
C LYS A 68 52.34 17.55 -17.75
N SER A 69 52.41 16.31 -18.23
CA SER A 69 53.65 15.77 -18.81
C SER A 69 54.05 16.51 -20.09
N SER A 70 53.09 17.05 -20.85
CA SER A 70 53.40 17.91 -22.01
C SER A 70 53.96 19.28 -21.61
N LEU A 71 53.43 19.89 -20.53
CA LEU A 71 53.99 21.09 -19.92
C LEU A 71 55.42 20.83 -19.46
N MET A 72 55.64 19.76 -18.68
CA MET A 72 56.94 19.35 -18.19
C MET A 72 57.97 19.16 -19.31
N ILE A 73 57.67 18.38 -20.34
CA ILE A 73 58.60 18.11 -21.45
C ILE A 73 58.98 19.41 -22.17
N ARG A 74 58.02 20.31 -22.42
CA ARG A 74 58.30 21.59 -23.07
C ARG A 74 59.14 22.51 -22.19
N THR A 75 58.81 22.61 -20.90
CA THR A 75 59.60 23.39 -19.95
C THR A 75 61.01 22.82 -19.83
N ALA A 76 61.17 21.49 -19.80
CA ALA A 76 62.47 20.82 -19.78
C ALA A 76 63.31 21.14 -21.04
N VAL A 77 62.70 21.09 -22.23
CA VAL A 77 63.38 21.48 -23.49
C VAL A 77 63.81 22.94 -23.44
N LYS A 78 62.93 23.85 -22.98
CA LYS A 78 63.22 25.28 -22.88
C LYS A 78 64.32 25.58 -21.84
N LEU A 79 64.32 24.89 -20.71
CA LEU A 79 65.38 25.00 -19.70
C LEU A 79 66.73 24.52 -20.26
N LYS A 80 66.75 23.41 -20.99
CA LYS A 80 67.96 22.91 -21.67
C LYS A 80 68.52 23.91 -22.67
N SER A 81 67.66 24.62 -23.43
CA SER A 81 68.11 25.67 -24.34
C SER A 81 68.71 26.90 -23.64
N GLU A 82 68.32 27.16 -22.38
CA GLU A 82 68.91 28.21 -21.54
C GLU A 82 70.16 27.73 -20.76
N GLY A 83 70.68 26.54 -21.08
CA GLY A 83 71.89 26.01 -20.45
C GLY A 83 71.68 25.41 -19.06
N VAL A 84 70.45 25.04 -18.69
CA VAL A 84 70.14 24.32 -17.45
C VAL A 84 70.22 22.81 -17.68
N SER A 85 70.88 22.08 -16.77
CA SER A 85 70.88 20.61 -16.76
C SER A 85 69.54 20.11 -16.21
N VAL A 86 68.84 19.26 -16.98
CA VAL A 86 67.50 18.80 -16.61
C VAL A 86 67.41 17.28 -16.64
N ALA A 87 66.94 16.70 -15.53
CA ALA A 87 66.55 15.30 -15.44
C ALA A 87 65.03 15.19 -15.19
N VAL A 88 64.41 14.16 -15.75
CA VAL A 88 62.99 13.83 -15.57
C VAL A 88 62.89 12.43 -14.99
N LEU A 89 62.37 12.34 -13.77
CA LEU A 89 62.12 11.08 -13.09
C LEU A 89 60.66 10.68 -13.26
N ASP A 90 60.45 9.47 -13.77
CA ASP A 90 59.14 8.85 -13.81
C ASP A 90 59.09 7.79 -12.71
N LEU A 91 58.38 8.09 -11.62
CA LEU A 91 58.29 7.19 -10.49
C LEU A 91 57.53 5.89 -10.82
N THR A 92 56.68 5.88 -11.86
CA THR A 92 56.06 4.63 -12.33
C THR A 92 57.11 3.66 -12.89
N ALA A 93 58.14 4.19 -13.56
CA ALA A 93 59.20 3.42 -14.19
C ALA A 93 60.22 2.86 -13.17
N VAL A 94 60.27 3.39 -11.95
CA VAL A 94 61.10 2.84 -10.86
C VAL A 94 60.51 1.54 -10.30
N GLY A 95 59.18 1.43 -10.27
CA GLY A 95 58.44 0.24 -9.83
C GLY A 95 57.76 0.40 -8.46
N GLN A 96 56.70 -0.39 -8.23
CA GLN A 96 55.81 -0.26 -7.06
C GLN A 96 55.99 -1.36 -5.99
N ASN A 97 56.55 -2.52 -6.36
CA ASN A 97 56.76 -3.66 -5.45
C ASN A 97 58.24 -3.89 -5.22
N ILE A 98 58.91 -2.90 -4.64
CA ILE A 98 60.35 -2.87 -4.42
C ILE A 98 60.68 -2.43 -3.00
N SER A 99 61.92 -2.65 -2.55
CA SER A 99 62.39 -2.17 -1.25
C SER A 99 62.73 -0.66 -1.28
N VAL A 100 62.84 -0.05 -0.10
CA VAL A 100 63.28 1.35 0.05
C VAL A 100 64.64 1.57 -0.64
N GLU A 101 65.56 0.63 -0.44
CA GLU A 101 66.87 0.57 -1.10
C GLU A 101 66.78 0.62 -2.62
N GLN A 102 66.00 -0.28 -3.20
CA GLN A 102 65.82 -0.37 -4.65
C GLN A 102 65.15 0.87 -5.24
N TRP A 103 64.23 1.49 -4.50
CA TRP A 103 63.51 2.67 -4.96
C TRP A 103 64.42 3.90 -5.09
N TYR A 104 65.19 4.22 -4.05
CA TYR A 104 66.15 5.32 -4.11
C TYR A 104 67.30 5.07 -5.09
N ALA A 105 67.82 3.83 -5.14
CA ALA A 105 68.83 3.45 -6.14
C ALA A 105 68.31 3.61 -7.57
N GLY A 106 67.10 3.13 -7.84
CA GLY A 106 66.47 3.23 -9.15
C GLY A 106 66.24 4.68 -9.59
N MET A 107 65.87 5.57 -8.65
CA MET A 107 65.82 7.01 -8.93
C MET A 107 67.19 7.57 -9.32
N LEU A 108 68.27 7.23 -8.60
CA LEU A 108 69.62 7.69 -8.96
C LEU A 108 70.06 7.19 -10.33
N VAL A 109 69.80 5.93 -10.66
CA VAL A 109 70.10 5.35 -11.98
C VAL A 109 69.40 6.15 -13.08
N GLN A 110 68.10 6.47 -12.91
CA GLN A 110 67.37 7.29 -13.89
C GLN A 110 67.94 8.72 -14.04
N ILE A 111 68.45 9.33 -12.96
CA ILE A 111 69.13 10.63 -13.05
C ILE A 111 70.48 10.47 -13.77
N GLY A 112 71.27 9.48 -13.36
CA GLY A 112 72.61 9.20 -13.89
C GLY A 112 72.59 8.98 -15.39
N GLN A 113 71.64 8.20 -15.89
CA GLN A 113 71.46 7.97 -17.34
C GLN A 113 71.16 9.25 -18.12
N GLN A 114 70.52 10.25 -17.50
CA GLN A 114 70.19 11.52 -18.16
C GLN A 114 71.32 12.55 -18.10
N PHE A 115 72.21 12.43 -17.12
CA PHE A 115 73.37 13.29 -16.96
C PHE A 115 74.69 12.65 -17.43
N ASP A 116 74.66 11.41 -17.90
CA ASP A 116 75.85 10.62 -18.26
C ASP A 116 76.79 10.46 -17.04
N MET A 117 76.20 10.15 -15.88
CA MET A 117 76.86 10.00 -14.57
C MET A 117 76.41 8.74 -13.84
N GLU A 118 76.02 7.69 -14.57
CA GLU A 118 75.49 6.46 -13.98
C GLU A 118 76.54 5.74 -13.12
N GLU A 119 77.79 5.66 -13.62
CA GLU A 119 78.89 4.97 -12.94
C GLU A 119 79.24 5.67 -11.62
N GLU A 120 79.43 6.99 -11.62
CA GLU A 120 79.79 7.76 -10.42
C GLU A 120 78.71 7.69 -9.34
N LEU A 121 77.44 7.71 -9.73
CA LEU A 121 76.31 7.62 -8.80
C LEU A 121 76.17 6.21 -8.21
N VAL A 122 76.37 5.16 -9.02
CA VAL A 122 76.32 3.77 -8.56
C VAL A 122 77.52 3.46 -7.64
N ASP A 123 78.70 3.94 -7.98
CA ASP A 123 79.90 3.83 -7.15
C ASP A 123 79.71 4.53 -5.80
N TYR A 124 79.18 5.76 -5.80
CA TYR A 124 78.85 6.45 -4.57
C TYR A 124 77.82 5.68 -3.74
N TRP A 125 76.77 5.15 -4.37
CA TRP A 125 75.71 4.40 -3.70
C TRP A 125 76.23 3.14 -3.01
N THR A 126 77.11 2.41 -3.69
CA THR A 126 77.69 1.14 -3.20
C THR A 126 78.80 1.36 -2.18
N ALA A 127 79.59 2.43 -2.29
CA ALA A 127 80.64 2.77 -1.33
C ALA A 127 80.08 3.26 0.02
N ASN A 128 78.89 3.86 0.03
CA ASN A 128 78.33 4.53 1.22
C ASN A 128 77.20 3.75 1.93
N THR A 129 77.23 2.41 1.92
CA THR A 129 76.20 1.55 2.54
C THR A 129 76.01 1.71 4.05
N HIS A 130 76.92 2.43 4.72
CA HIS A 130 76.80 2.81 6.13
C HIS A 130 75.79 3.95 6.37
N LEU A 131 75.39 4.69 5.33
CA LEU A 131 74.38 5.75 5.38
C LEU A 131 72.99 5.21 5.01
N GLY A 132 71.94 5.86 5.51
CA GLY A 132 70.57 5.51 5.14
C GLY A 132 70.26 5.83 3.66
N PRO A 133 69.28 5.16 3.02
CA PRO A 133 68.93 5.35 1.61
C PRO A 133 68.66 6.82 1.22
N LEU A 134 67.92 7.55 2.06
CA LEU A 134 67.64 8.97 1.83
C LEU A 134 68.92 9.82 1.88
N GLN A 135 69.80 9.57 2.84
CA GLN A 135 71.06 10.30 2.97
C GLN A 135 71.96 10.04 1.77
N ARG A 136 72.11 8.79 1.35
CA ARG A 136 72.87 8.49 0.13
C ARG A 136 72.26 9.19 -1.08
N TRP A 137 70.94 9.14 -1.24
CA TRP A 137 70.27 9.79 -2.38
C TRP A 137 70.49 11.31 -2.36
N THR A 138 70.20 11.97 -1.25
CA THR A 138 70.39 13.42 -1.11
C THR A 138 71.85 13.83 -1.28
N ASN A 139 72.80 13.11 -0.67
CA ASN A 139 74.22 13.38 -0.81
C ASN A 139 74.72 13.14 -2.24
N SER A 140 74.22 12.13 -2.96
CA SER A 140 74.55 11.95 -4.38
C SER A 140 74.14 13.16 -5.22
N LEU A 141 72.99 13.78 -4.93
CA LEU A 141 72.59 15.01 -5.62
C LEU A 141 73.52 16.19 -5.27
N THR A 142 73.96 16.30 -4.02
CA THR A 142 74.76 17.46 -3.56
C THR A 142 76.25 17.34 -3.84
N ASP A 143 76.81 16.14 -3.73
CA ASP A 143 78.26 15.89 -3.70
C ASP A 143 78.77 15.41 -5.07
N ILE A 144 77.88 14.84 -5.90
CA ILE A 144 78.22 14.35 -7.24
C ILE A 144 77.58 15.21 -8.32
N ILE A 145 76.24 15.33 -8.32
CA ILE A 145 75.52 15.98 -9.42
C ILE A 145 75.80 17.48 -9.50
N ILE A 146 75.66 18.23 -8.39
CA ILE A 146 75.90 19.68 -8.40
C ILE A 146 77.33 20.03 -8.87
N PRO A 147 78.40 19.42 -8.31
CA PRO A 147 79.77 19.74 -8.70
C PRO A 147 80.10 19.36 -10.15
N LEU A 148 79.62 18.22 -10.64
CA LEU A 148 79.92 17.74 -12.00
C LEU A 148 79.08 18.45 -13.06
N ALA A 149 77.84 18.83 -12.76
CA ALA A 149 76.97 19.53 -13.72
C ALA A 149 77.49 20.94 -14.07
N LYS A 150 78.19 21.61 -13.14
CA LYS A 150 78.76 22.98 -13.28
C LYS A 150 77.75 24.07 -13.71
N LYS A 151 76.46 23.76 -13.64
CA LYS A 151 75.32 24.55 -14.12
C LYS A 151 74.16 24.36 -13.15
N LYS A 152 73.11 25.16 -13.31
CA LYS A 152 71.84 24.90 -12.61
C LYS A 152 71.28 23.55 -13.05
N VAL A 153 70.73 22.82 -12.08
CA VAL A 153 70.14 21.49 -12.19
C VAL A 153 68.68 21.58 -11.79
N VAL A 154 67.80 21.11 -12.66
CA VAL A 154 66.36 20.98 -12.40
C VAL A 154 65.98 19.51 -12.51
N ILE A 155 65.42 18.95 -11.45
CA ILE A 155 64.92 17.57 -11.43
C ILE A 155 63.39 17.63 -11.43
N PHE A 156 62.77 17.21 -12.53
CA PHE A 156 61.35 16.96 -12.59
C PHE A 156 61.08 15.57 -12.01
N ILE A 157 60.03 15.45 -11.20
CA ILE A 157 59.56 14.18 -10.64
C ILE A 157 58.10 14.05 -11.03
N ASP A 158 57.81 13.21 -12.02
CA ASP A 158 56.47 12.95 -12.54
C ASP A 158 55.82 11.74 -11.85
N GLU A 159 54.50 11.67 -11.94
CA GLU A 159 53.66 10.62 -11.37
C GLU A 159 53.93 10.41 -9.86
N ILE A 160 54.06 11.50 -9.09
CA ILE A 160 54.31 11.43 -7.65
C ILE A 160 53.20 10.73 -6.86
N ASP A 161 51.99 10.58 -7.42
CA ASP A 161 50.91 9.82 -6.80
C ASP A 161 51.16 8.31 -6.75
N THR A 162 52.17 7.81 -7.46
CA THR A 162 52.66 6.42 -7.33
C THR A 162 53.13 6.07 -5.93
N VAL A 163 53.60 7.06 -5.14
CA VAL A 163 54.08 6.81 -3.77
C VAL A 163 53.00 6.23 -2.87
N LYS A 164 51.71 6.47 -3.19
CA LYS A 164 50.55 5.92 -2.47
C LYS A 164 50.43 4.40 -2.59
N SER A 165 51.05 3.81 -3.62
CA SER A 165 51.02 2.36 -3.87
C SER A 165 52.20 1.62 -3.26
N LEU A 166 53.20 2.34 -2.73
CA LEU A 166 54.39 1.75 -2.13
C LEU A 166 54.08 1.15 -0.75
N LYS A 167 54.79 0.08 -0.40
CA LYS A 167 54.61 -0.66 0.86
C LYS A 167 55.38 -0.06 2.05
N PHE A 168 55.98 1.10 1.88
CA PHE A 168 56.80 1.79 2.88
C PHE A 168 56.46 3.29 2.91
N ASN A 169 56.74 3.96 4.03
CA ASN A 169 56.48 5.40 4.16
C ASN A 169 57.44 6.21 3.28
N THR A 170 56.91 7.21 2.58
CA THR A 170 57.65 8.13 1.71
C THR A 170 57.71 9.57 2.23
N ASP A 171 57.22 9.85 3.45
CA ASP A 171 57.32 11.18 4.07
C ASP A 171 58.77 11.69 4.09
N ASP A 172 59.73 10.79 4.36
CA ASP A 172 61.17 11.05 4.38
C ASP A 172 61.71 11.54 3.03
N PHE A 173 61.15 11.06 1.91
CA PHE A 173 61.53 11.52 0.57
C PHE A 173 61.19 13.00 0.38
N PHE A 174 59.95 13.37 0.69
CA PHE A 174 59.49 14.75 0.60
C PHE A 174 60.18 15.66 1.62
N ALA A 175 60.45 15.15 2.83
CA ALA A 175 61.22 15.85 3.86
C ALA A 175 62.67 16.07 3.43
N GLY A 176 63.29 15.13 2.72
CA GLY A 176 64.62 15.27 2.12
C GLY A 176 64.69 16.39 1.08
N ILE A 177 63.70 16.46 0.18
CA ILE A 177 63.58 17.56 -0.80
C ILE A 177 63.43 18.91 -0.07
N ARG A 178 62.58 18.98 0.96
CA ARG A 178 62.45 20.15 1.82
C ARG A 178 63.78 20.50 2.52
N GLY A 179 64.51 19.49 2.98
CA GLY A 179 65.81 19.63 3.63
C GLY A 179 66.84 20.30 2.72
N ILE A 180 66.92 19.87 1.46
CA ILE A 180 67.79 20.50 0.45
C ILE A 180 67.45 21.99 0.29
N TYR A 181 66.17 22.33 0.18
CA TYR A 181 65.74 23.72 0.06
C TYR A 181 66.12 24.56 1.29
N ASN A 182 65.83 24.08 2.50
CA ASN A 182 66.13 24.79 3.74
C ASN A 182 67.64 25.01 3.95
N ASN A 183 68.47 24.06 3.49
CA ASN A 183 69.92 24.14 3.61
C ASN A 183 70.56 25.14 2.63
N ARG A 184 69.83 25.69 1.66
CA ARG A 184 70.34 26.75 0.76
C ARG A 184 70.84 27.98 1.52
N ALA A 185 70.25 28.29 2.68
CA ALA A 185 70.70 29.39 3.53
C ALA A 185 72.11 29.18 4.11
N ARG A 186 72.59 27.93 4.19
CA ARG A 186 73.91 27.58 4.74
C ARG A 186 74.90 27.16 3.65
N ASN A 187 74.40 26.65 2.53
CA ASN A 187 75.22 26.18 1.41
C ASN A 187 74.68 26.76 0.10
N GLN A 188 75.36 27.77 -0.42
CA GLN A 188 74.99 28.47 -1.66
C GLN A 188 75.00 27.55 -2.89
N ALA A 189 75.80 26.48 -2.90
CA ALA A 189 75.81 25.52 -4.02
C ALA A 189 74.44 24.86 -4.23
N LEU A 190 73.63 24.72 -3.17
CA LEU A 190 72.28 24.14 -3.24
C LEU A 190 71.26 25.04 -3.96
N GLU A 191 71.57 26.33 -4.20
CA GLU A 191 70.75 27.19 -5.06
C GLU A 191 70.76 26.72 -6.51
N ASN A 192 71.79 25.97 -6.91
CA ASN A 192 71.89 25.39 -8.24
C ASN A 192 71.05 24.13 -8.41
N LEU A 193 70.40 23.58 -7.39
CA LEU A 193 69.56 22.39 -7.51
C LEU A 193 68.12 22.72 -7.14
N THR A 194 67.17 22.58 -8.07
CA THR A 194 65.74 22.72 -7.78
C THR A 194 64.92 21.52 -8.26
N PHE A 195 63.74 21.37 -7.68
CA PHE A 195 62.81 20.29 -8.00
C PHE A 195 61.49 20.83 -8.54
N CYS A 196 60.86 20.04 -9.41
CA CYS A 196 59.48 20.23 -9.83
C CYS A 196 58.70 18.93 -9.65
N LEU A 197 57.69 18.92 -8.79
CA LEU A 197 56.85 17.73 -8.56
C LEU A 197 55.58 17.77 -9.40
N LEU A 198 55.22 16.67 -10.06
CA LEU A 198 53.99 16.56 -10.86
C LEU A 198 53.21 15.29 -10.50
N GLY A 199 51.88 15.40 -10.44
CA GLY A 199 51.02 14.23 -10.22
C GLY A 199 49.54 14.54 -10.10
N VAL A 200 48.75 13.51 -9.81
CA VAL A 200 47.29 13.55 -9.61
C VAL A 200 46.91 13.33 -8.15
N ALA A 201 47.44 14.17 -7.27
CA ALA A 201 47.26 14.09 -5.82
C ALA A 201 47.11 15.48 -5.19
N THR A 202 46.56 15.56 -3.98
CA THR A 202 46.72 16.74 -3.12
C THR A 202 48.00 16.61 -2.27
N PRO A 203 48.52 17.70 -1.68
CA PRO A 203 49.58 17.60 -0.68
C PRO A 203 49.27 16.63 0.46
N SER A 204 48.01 16.60 0.94
CA SER A 204 47.56 15.68 1.99
C SER A 204 47.46 14.22 1.55
N ASP A 205 47.32 13.96 0.25
CA ASP A 205 47.31 12.59 -0.29
C ASP A 205 48.71 11.97 -0.34
N LEU A 206 49.75 12.81 -0.36
CA LEU A 206 51.14 12.39 -0.57
C LEU A 206 51.93 12.23 0.72
N MET A 207 51.49 12.89 1.80
CA MET A 207 52.22 12.91 3.06
C MET A 207 51.30 12.80 4.27
N SER A 208 51.75 12.04 5.27
CA SER A 208 51.04 11.91 6.54
C SER A 208 51.34 13.06 7.50
N ASP A 209 52.60 13.52 7.57
CA ASP A 209 53.02 14.65 8.40
C ASP A 209 53.09 15.96 7.60
N THR A 210 52.09 16.81 7.81
CA THR A 210 51.99 18.13 7.15
C THR A 210 53.03 19.15 7.62
N ARG A 211 53.76 18.90 8.71
CA ARG A 211 54.77 19.84 9.25
C ARG A 211 56.07 19.82 8.47
N ILE A 212 56.41 18.67 7.89
CA ILE A 212 57.66 18.44 7.14
C ILE A 212 57.46 18.49 5.63
N THR A 213 56.30 18.95 5.17
CA THR A 213 55.95 18.95 3.75
C THR A 213 56.69 20.02 2.93
N PRO A 214 57.17 19.69 1.72
CA PRO A 214 57.76 20.67 0.81
C PRO A 214 56.69 21.56 0.16
N PHE A 215 55.41 21.18 0.17
CA PHE A 215 54.34 21.94 -0.49
C PHE A 215 54.06 23.31 0.14
N ASN A 216 54.48 23.53 1.40
CA ASN A 216 54.35 24.82 2.10
C ASN A 216 55.42 25.85 1.70
N ILE A 217 56.54 25.41 1.12
CA ILE A 217 57.65 26.28 0.69
C ILE A 217 57.75 26.37 -0.84
N GLY A 218 57.02 25.52 -1.56
CA GLY A 218 57.00 25.49 -3.01
C GLY A 218 55.99 26.41 -3.64
N HIS A 219 56.27 26.81 -4.88
CA HIS A 219 55.36 27.54 -5.74
C HIS A 219 54.43 26.57 -6.48
N ARG A 220 53.12 26.66 -6.23
CA ARG A 220 52.13 25.90 -6.98
C ARG A 220 51.91 26.54 -8.35
N VAL A 221 52.06 25.76 -9.42
CA VAL A 221 51.66 26.19 -10.76
C VAL A 221 50.33 25.54 -11.12
N GLU A 222 49.30 26.37 -11.31
CA GLU A 222 47.95 25.91 -11.61
C GLU A 222 47.76 25.62 -13.11
N LEU A 223 47.36 24.38 -13.42
CA LEU A 223 47.10 23.97 -14.78
C LEU A 223 45.60 24.11 -15.13
N LYS A 224 45.23 25.25 -15.73
CA LYS A 224 43.85 25.59 -16.08
C LYS A 224 43.39 24.99 -17.42
N ASP A 225 42.07 24.89 -17.59
CA ASP A 225 41.43 24.60 -18.87
C ASP A 225 41.80 25.69 -19.91
N PHE A 226 41.78 25.36 -21.20
CA PHE A 226 42.06 26.32 -22.27
C PHE A 226 41.06 27.48 -22.27
N ARG A 227 41.57 28.71 -22.36
CA ARG A 227 40.77 29.89 -22.68
C ARG A 227 40.43 29.90 -24.18
N GLU A 228 39.39 30.66 -24.54
CA GLU A 228 38.93 30.72 -25.94
C GLU A 228 39.99 31.28 -26.88
N ASP A 229 40.76 32.27 -26.43
CA ASP A 229 41.91 32.87 -27.14
C ASP A 229 43.09 31.90 -27.27
N GLU A 230 43.42 31.16 -26.19
CA GLU A 230 44.48 30.15 -26.22
C GLU A 230 44.14 28.99 -27.18
N ALA A 231 42.88 28.54 -27.17
CA ALA A 231 42.43 27.41 -27.98
C ALA A 231 42.38 27.71 -29.49
N LEU A 232 42.51 28.96 -29.93
CA LEU A 232 42.47 29.34 -31.35
C LEU A 232 43.49 28.58 -32.19
N GLN A 233 44.65 28.24 -31.62
CA GLN A 233 45.65 27.42 -32.30
C GLN A 233 45.10 26.07 -32.78
N LEU A 234 44.16 25.48 -32.03
CA LEU A 234 43.50 24.24 -32.42
C LEU A 234 42.62 24.42 -33.66
N ALA A 235 42.08 25.62 -33.92
CA ALA A 235 41.22 25.87 -35.06
C ALA A 235 41.93 25.55 -36.40
N HIS A 236 43.24 25.79 -36.50
CA HIS A 236 44.04 25.51 -37.71
C HIS A 236 44.03 24.02 -38.09
N GLY A 237 43.95 23.13 -37.10
CA GLY A 237 43.92 21.69 -37.34
C GLY A 237 42.64 21.18 -38.01
N LEU A 238 41.55 21.95 -38.00
CA LEU A 238 40.26 21.57 -38.58
C LEU A 238 40.26 21.62 -40.12
N LYS A 239 41.21 22.34 -40.74
CA LYS A 239 41.39 22.41 -42.20
C LYS A 239 40.10 22.81 -42.96
N ARG A 240 39.40 23.84 -42.46
CA ARG A 240 38.31 24.55 -43.18
C ARG A 240 38.65 26.05 -43.29
N SER A 241 37.70 26.85 -43.77
CA SER A 241 37.83 28.32 -43.75
C SER A 241 37.90 28.86 -42.32
N ASP A 242 38.62 29.96 -42.12
CA ASP A 242 38.87 30.50 -40.77
C ASP A 242 37.58 30.82 -40.02
N GLN A 243 36.60 31.45 -40.68
CA GLN A 243 35.30 31.74 -40.07
C GLN A 243 34.58 30.47 -39.60
N LEU A 244 34.65 29.38 -40.38
CA LEU A 244 34.03 28.11 -40.01
C LEU A 244 34.80 27.45 -38.86
N ASN A 245 36.14 27.41 -38.92
CA ASN A 245 36.98 26.84 -37.87
C ASN A 245 36.68 27.50 -36.51
N HIS A 246 36.59 28.83 -36.47
CA HIS A 246 36.24 29.58 -35.25
C HIS A 246 34.84 29.21 -34.73
N ARG A 247 33.83 29.14 -35.61
CA ARG A 247 32.46 28.75 -35.21
C ARG A 247 32.40 27.32 -34.66
N LEU A 248 33.09 26.37 -35.31
CA LEU A 248 33.14 24.97 -34.87
C LEU A 248 33.88 24.85 -33.53
N LEU A 249 35.06 25.49 -33.40
CA LEU A 249 35.84 25.50 -32.17
C LEU A 249 35.05 26.11 -31.01
N LYS A 250 34.36 27.24 -31.23
CA LYS A 250 33.47 27.84 -30.22
C LYS A 250 32.40 26.86 -29.73
N ARG A 251 31.86 26.03 -30.63
CA ARG A 251 30.90 24.98 -30.25
C ARG A 251 31.57 23.80 -29.53
N VAL A 252 32.81 23.44 -29.88
CA VAL A 252 33.61 22.48 -29.12
C VAL A 252 33.82 22.97 -27.69
N LEU A 253 34.29 24.21 -27.51
CA LEU A 253 34.51 24.83 -26.20
C LEU A 253 33.22 24.98 -25.40
N TYR A 254 32.08 25.22 -26.05
CA TYR A 254 30.79 25.16 -25.38
C TYR A 254 30.57 23.80 -24.67
N TRP A 255 30.96 22.70 -25.29
CA TRP A 255 30.81 21.37 -24.69
C TRP A 255 31.88 21.04 -23.66
N THR A 256 33.14 21.28 -24.01
CA THR A 256 34.31 20.81 -23.26
C THR A 256 34.77 21.81 -22.20
N ASN A 257 34.32 23.07 -22.30
CA ASN A 257 34.74 24.20 -21.46
C ASN A 257 36.26 24.36 -21.39
N GLY A 258 36.95 24.10 -22.51
CA GLY A 258 38.40 24.19 -22.61
C GLY A 258 39.18 23.00 -22.05
N HIS A 259 38.51 21.93 -21.59
CA HIS A 259 39.20 20.76 -21.05
C HIS A 259 40.19 20.18 -22.08
N PRO A 260 41.50 20.06 -21.79
CA PRO A 260 42.51 19.77 -22.81
C PRO A 260 42.26 18.51 -23.64
N TYR A 261 42.09 17.35 -22.97
CA TYR A 261 41.83 16.08 -23.66
C TYR A 261 40.52 16.07 -24.44
N LEU A 262 39.39 16.43 -23.82
CA LEU A 262 38.09 16.43 -24.49
C LEU A 262 38.04 17.40 -25.69
N THR A 263 38.67 18.57 -25.56
CA THR A 263 38.76 19.57 -26.64
C THR A 263 39.55 19.02 -27.82
N GLN A 264 40.75 18.50 -27.58
CA GLN A 264 41.56 17.93 -28.66
C GLN A 264 40.94 16.66 -29.26
N LYS A 265 40.31 15.81 -28.46
CA LYS A 265 39.62 14.60 -28.94
C LYS A 265 38.45 14.92 -29.85
N LEU A 266 37.64 15.91 -29.48
CA LEU A 266 36.52 16.35 -30.31
C LEU A 266 37.04 17.03 -31.58
N CYS A 267 38.03 17.92 -31.48
CA CYS A 267 38.66 18.56 -32.65
C CYS A 267 39.32 17.54 -33.60
N GLN A 268 40.01 16.52 -33.09
CA GLN A 268 40.58 15.44 -33.89
C GLN A 268 39.49 14.71 -34.67
N THR A 269 38.41 14.33 -33.98
CA THR A 269 37.27 13.64 -34.59
C THR A 269 36.63 14.50 -35.68
N ILE A 270 36.48 15.80 -35.44
CA ILE A 270 35.93 16.75 -36.42
C ILE A 270 36.85 16.91 -37.62
N SER A 271 38.17 17.00 -37.40
CA SER A 271 39.13 17.18 -38.50
C SER A 271 39.15 16.02 -39.48
N ARG A 272 38.83 14.81 -39.01
CA ARG A 272 38.74 13.58 -39.80
C ARG A 272 37.40 13.45 -40.55
N ASP A 273 36.36 14.19 -40.15
CA ASP A 273 35.02 14.09 -40.70
C ASP A 273 34.67 15.36 -41.49
N ILE A 274 34.77 15.28 -42.82
CA ILE A 274 34.58 16.44 -43.72
C ILE A 274 33.13 16.90 -43.79
N SER A 275 32.18 16.04 -43.45
CA SER A 275 30.75 16.38 -43.46
C SER A 275 30.37 17.40 -42.38
N ILE A 276 31.19 17.55 -41.34
CA ILE A 276 30.92 18.46 -40.22
C ILE A 276 31.18 19.90 -40.66
N SER A 277 30.09 20.66 -40.75
CA SER A 277 30.11 22.05 -41.23
C SER A 277 29.23 23.00 -40.42
N SER A 278 28.50 22.49 -39.41
CA SER A 278 27.64 23.30 -38.56
C SER A 278 27.83 23.01 -37.07
N PRO A 279 27.48 23.95 -36.16
CA PRO A 279 27.45 23.70 -34.73
C PRO A 279 26.54 22.52 -34.31
N LYS A 280 25.47 22.23 -35.07
CA LYS A 280 24.58 21.08 -34.79
C LYS A 280 25.28 19.74 -35.02
N ASP A 281 26.16 19.67 -36.02
CA ASP A 281 26.96 18.47 -36.28
C ASP A 281 27.91 18.17 -35.11
N ILE A 282 28.46 19.22 -34.49
CA ILE A 282 29.30 19.11 -33.28
C ILE A 282 28.50 18.53 -32.12
N ASP A 283 27.25 18.96 -31.94
CA ASP A 283 26.37 18.41 -30.90
C ASP A 283 26.13 16.92 -31.09
N ARG A 284 25.81 16.51 -32.33
CA ARG A 284 25.62 15.09 -32.69
C ARG A 284 26.90 14.30 -32.43
N LYS A 285 28.05 14.78 -32.92
CA LYS A 285 29.33 14.08 -32.75
C LYS A 285 29.75 13.98 -31.29
N CYS A 286 29.48 15.00 -30.49
CA CYS A 286 29.70 14.98 -29.05
C CYS A 286 28.84 13.91 -28.36
N HIS A 287 27.56 13.75 -28.75
CA HIS A 287 26.71 12.69 -28.19
C HIS A 287 27.22 11.30 -28.57
N GLU A 288 27.57 11.08 -29.84
CA GLU A 288 28.12 9.82 -30.32
C GLU A 288 29.39 9.43 -29.56
N LEU A 289 30.32 10.39 -29.39
CA LEU A 289 31.66 10.16 -28.87
C LEU A 289 31.73 10.05 -27.34
N PHE A 290 30.83 10.71 -26.60
CA PHE A 290 30.93 10.79 -25.14
C PHE A 290 29.67 10.39 -24.38
N LEU A 291 28.47 10.54 -24.96
CA LEU A 291 27.21 10.44 -24.22
C LEU A 291 26.38 9.19 -24.56
N SER A 292 26.77 8.43 -25.60
CA SER A 292 26.17 7.13 -25.87
C SER A 292 26.56 6.11 -24.78
N SER A 293 25.68 5.14 -24.52
CA SER A 293 25.88 4.13 -23.48
C SER A 293 27.17 3.31 -23.67
N SER A 294 27.60 3.11 -24.91
CA SER A 294 28.84 2.42 -25.24
C SER A 294 30.05 3.35 -25.15
N ALA A 295 29.97 4.56 -25.71
CA ALA A 295 31.12 5.45 -25.75
C ALA A 295 31.52 5.99 -24.37
N SER A 296 30.54 6.34 -23.53
CA SER A 296 30.79 6.76 -22.13
C SER A 296 31.53 5.70 -21.30
N ARG A 297 31.38 4.41 -21.64
CA ARG A 297 32.04 3.29 -20.96
C ARG A 297 33.42 2.96 -21.52
N ASN A 298 33.78 3.49 -22.69
CA ASN A 298 35.02 3.16 -23.38
C ASN A 298 35.98 4.35 -23.47
N ASP A 299 35.55 5.56 -23.10
CA ASP A 299 36.42 6.73 -23.05
C ASP A 299 37.31 6.70 -21.79
N ASP A 300 38.63 6.64 -21.98
CA ASP A 300 39.62 6.55 -20.89
C ASP A 300 39.46 7.64 -19.81
N ASN A 301 39.10 8.86 -20.23
CA ASN A 301 38.98 9.99 -19.33
C ASN A 301 37.67 9.90 -18.51
N LEU A 302 36.54 9.56 -19.14
CA LEU A 302 35.29 9.30 -18.42
C LEU A 302 35.40 8.07 -17.52
N LEU A 303 36.08 7.01 -17.96
CA LEU A 303 36.39 5.84 -17.16
C LEU A 303 37.20 6.20 -15.91
N PHE A 304 38.25 7.00 -16.07
CA PHE A 304 39.05 7.48 -14.95
C PHE A 304 38.21 8.30 -13.95
N VAL A 305 37.41 9.26 -14.43
CA VAL A 305 36.52 10.06 -13.57
C VAL A 305 35.57 9.14 -12.79
N ARG A 306 34.92 8.21 -13.50
CA ARG A 306 33.97 7.26 -12.92
C ARG A 306 34.62 6.40 -11.83
N ASP A 307 35.74 5.79 -12.16
CA ASP A 307 36.41 4.85 -11.26
C ASP A 307 36.98 5.60 -10.03
N ARG A 308 37.48 6.83 -10.19
CA ARG A 308 37.93 7.66 -9.06
C ARG A 308 36.80 8.07 -8.11
N ILE A 309 35.56 8.18 -8.60
CA ILE A 309 34.38 8.47 -7.78
C ILE A 309 33.80 7.20 -7.13
N LEU A 310 33.75 6.08 -7.86
CA LEU A 310 33.05 4.87 -7.40
C LEU A 310 33.94 3.86 -6.66
N ARG A 311 35.25 3.88 -6.90
CA ARG A 311 36.22 2.94 -6.27
C ARG A 311 37.13 3.65 -5.26
N THR A 312 36.61 4.69 -4.62
CA THR A 312 37.31 5.38 -3.54
C THR A 312 37.15 4.63 -2.22
N ASP A 313 38.13 4.74 -1.34
CA ASP A 313 38.04 4.29 0.06
C ASP A 313 37.10 5.17 0.92
N SER A 314 36.65 6.30 0.38
CA SER A 314 35.71 7.23 1.03
C SER A 314 34.24 6.80 0.85
N ASP A 315 33.32 7.40 1.62
CA ASP A 315 31.88 7.13 1.46
C ASP A 315 31.35 7.62 0.10
N VAL A 316 31.17 6.67 -0.82
CA VAL A 316 30.64 6.89 -2.16
C VAL A 316 29.26 7.55 -2.12
N SER A 317 28.42 7.25 -1.13
CA SER A 317 27.07 7.86 -1.02
C SER A 317 27.17 9.35 -0.77
N SER A 318 28.00 9.75 0.20
CA SER A 318 28.28 11.16 0.51
C SER A 318 28.96 11.88 -0.66
N LEU A 319 29.84 11.20 -1.40
CA LEU A 319 30.51 11.80 -2.57
C LEU A 319 29.53 12.06 -3.71
N LEU A 320 28.64 11.10 -3.98
CA LEU A 320 27.60 11.23 -4.98
C LEU A 320 26.55 12.29 -4.59
N ASP A 321 26.23 12.42 -3.31
CA ASP A 321 25.36 13.49 -2.81
C ASP A 321 26.02 14.88 -2.95
N LEU A 322 27.29 14.99 -2.57
CA LEU A 322 28.09 16.20 -2.78
C LEU A 322 28.12 16.61 -4.25
N TYR A 323 28.37 15.65 -5.15
CA TYR A 323 28.34 15.91 -6.59
C TYR A 323 26.94 16.27 -7.10
N SER A 324 25.87 15.65 -6.56
CA SER A 324 24.47 16.01 -6.87
C SER A 324 24.17 17.47 -6.53
N ARG A 325 24.69 17.98 -5.40
CA ARG A 325 24.58 19.39 -5.01
C ARG A 325 25.32 20.30 -6.00
N VAL A 326 26.54 19.95 -6.39
CA VAL A 326 27.30 20.69 -7.42
C VAL A 326 26.56 20.70 -8.76
N LEU A 327 25.98 19.57 -9.17
CA LEU A 327 25.23 19.42 -10.42
C LEU A 327 23.92 20.24 -10.43
N SER A 328 23.32 20.51 -9.26
CA SER A 328 22.06 21.26 -9.16
C SER A 328 22.17 22.74 -9.53
N HIS A 329 23.40 23.28 -9.68
CA HIS A 329 23.66 24.69 -10.06
C HIS A 329 22.84 25.71 -9.25
N SER A 330 22.58 25.46 -7.96
CA SER A 330 21.86 26.43 -7.12
C SER A 330 22.78 27.60 -6.77
N HIS A 331 22.43 28.81 -7.19
CA HIS A 331 23.08 30.05 -6.74
C HIS A 331 22.83 30.34 -5.24
N ILE A 332 21.88 29.63 -4.64
CA ILE A 332 21.38 29.87 -3.27
C ILE A 332 22.26 29.13 -2.23
N SER A 333 22.82 27.97 -2.58
CA SER A 333 23.75 27.22 -1.73
C SER A 333 24.89 26.65 -2.57
N PRO A 334 25.87 27.49 -2.96
CA PRO A 334 27.05 27.02 -3.67
C PRO A 334 27.92 26.14 -2.76
N VAL A 335 28.50 25.08 -3.33
CA VAL A 335 29.48 24.26 -2.63
C VAL A 335 30.82 24.99 -2.68
N LYS A 336 31.28 25.50 -1.55
CA LYS A 336 32.56 26.22 -1.45
C LYS A 336 33.74 25.26 -1.61
N PHE A 337 34.76 25.67 -2.35
CA PHE A 337 35.98 24.89 -2.49
C PHE A 337 36.88 25.10 -1.26
N HIS A 338 37.25 23.99 -0.62
CA HIS A 338 38.18 23.97 0.50
C HIS A 338 39.12 22.76 0.34
N GLU A 339 40.40 23.01 0.12
CA GLU A 339 41.39 21.95 -0.15
C GLU A 339 41.60 21.00 1.05
N THR A 340 41.29 21.47 2.26
CA THR A 340 41.39 20.67 3.49
C THR A 340 40.24 19.68 3.64
N ASN A 341 39.14 19.82 2.88
CA ASN A 341 38.03 18.88 2.93
C ASN A 341 38.33 17.70 1.98
N PRO A 342 38.53 16.47 2.51
CA PRO A 342 38.94 15.32 1.69
C PRO A 342 37.95 14.99 0.57
N MET A 343 36.65 15.16 0.81
CA MET A 343 35.60 14.85 -0.17
C MET A 343 35.57 15.86 -1.32
N ILE A 344 35.75 17.14 -1.00
CA ILE A 344 35.83 18.21 -2.00
C ILE A 344 37.10 18.05 -2.84
N SER A 345 38.22 17.76 -2.19
CA SER A 345 39.51 17.51 -2.85
C SER A 345 39.46 16.27 -3.74
N LEU A 346 38.86 15.17 -3.27
CA LEU A 346 38.64 13.97 -4.08
C LEU A 346 37.77 14.26 -5.31
N LEU A 347 36.67 14.98 -5.13
CA LEU A 347 35.77 15.36 -6.21
C LEU A 347 36.44 16.30 -7.21
N HIS A 348 37.29 17.22 -6.76
CA HIS A 348 38.09 18.10 -7.60
C HIS A 348 39.16 17.33 -8.40
N LEU A 349 39.91 16.45 -7.73
CA LEU A 349 40.97 15.63 -8.33
C LEU A 349 40.45 14.57 -9.30
N SER A 350 39.20 14.14 -9.16
CA SER A 350 38.53 13.30 -10.16
C SER A 350 38.50 13.98 -11.54
N GLY A 351 38.57 15.32 -11.58
CA GLY A 351 38.47 16.12 -12.80
C GLY A 351 37.03 16.46 -13.19
N ILE A 352 36.01 15.88 -12.54
CA ILE A 352 34.59 16.12 -12.86
C ILE A 352 34.16 17.55 -12.53
N THR A 353 34.83 18.18 -11.56
CA THR A 353 34.57 19.54 -11.10
C THR A 353 35.78 20.45 -11.31
N LYS A 354 35.54 21.75 -11.22
CA LYS A 354 36.58 22.77 -11.11
C LYS A 354 36.19 23.83 -10.11
N GLU A 355 37.18 24.47 -9.54
CA GLU A 355 36.99 25.68 -8.77
C GLU A 355 36.76 26.85 -9.74
N LYS A 356 35.77 27.69 -9.44
CA LYS A 356 35.56 28.97 -10.09
C LYS A 356 34.96 29.95 -9.10
N ASP A 357 35.68 31.04 -8.83
CA ASP A 357 35.30 32.10 -7.90
C ASP A 357 35.09 31.58 -6.45
N GLY A 358 35.94 30.63 -6.01
CA GLY A 358 35.84 29.97 -4.70
C GLY A 358 34.72 28.93 -4.58
N ASP A 359 33.95 28.69 -5.64
CA ASP A 359 32.89 27.69 -5.69
C ASP A 359 33.29 26.49 -6.54
N LEU A 360 32.87 25.30 -6.12
CA LEU A 360 33.00 24.08 -6.90
C LEU A 360 31.86 23.98 -7.92
N LYS A 361 32.21 23.86 -9.21
CA LYS A 361 31.25 23.76 -10.32
C LYS A 361 31.56 22.54 -11.18
N VAL A 362 30.55 21.98 -11.85
CA VAL A 362 30.78 20.91 -12.84
C VAL A 362 31.69 21.46 -13.93
N ARG A 363 32.77 20.74 -14.26
CA ARG A 363 33.84 21.28 -15.09
C ARG A 363 33.37 21.62 -16.50
N ASN A 364 32.54 20.77 -17.10
CA ASN A 364 32.02 20.96 -18.45
C ASN A 364 30.67 20.26 -18.68
N ARG A 365 30.06 20.51 -19.85
CA ARG A 365 28.72 20.00 -20.19
C ARG A 365 28.72 18.50 -20.52
N ILE A 366 29.84 17.96 -20.97
CA ILE A 366 29.99 16.53 -21.22
C ILE A 366 29.87 15.78 -19.88
N TYR A 367 30.61 16.19 -18.86
CA TYR A 367 30.52 15.59 -17.53
C TYR A 367 29.13 15.76 -16.90
N ALA A 368 28.52 16.94 -17.02
CA ALA A 368 27.17 17.16 -16.51
C ALA A 368 26.11 16.22 -17.11
N ARG A 369 26.32 15.75 -18.35
CA ARG A 369 25.41 14.80 -19.03
C ARG A 369 25.82 13.34 -18.86
N ALA A 370 27.12 13.04 -18.88
CA ALA A 370 27.62 11.68 -18.71
C ALA A 370 27.42 11.19 -17.25
N PHE A 371 27.58 12.10 -16.30
CA PHE A 371 27.39 11.88 -14.87
C PHE A 371 26.20 12.70 -14.39
N ASP A 372 25.02 12.40 -14.93
CA ASP A 372 23.79 13.11 -14.60
C ASP A 372 23.15 12.58 -13.29
N ARG A 373 21.96 13.11 -12.95
CA ARG A 373 21.20 12.63 -11.79
C ARG A 373 20.78 11.17 -11.89
N ASN A 374 20.60 10.64 -13.10
CA ASN A 374 20.23 9.23 -13.29
C ASN A 374 21.43 8.32 -13.04
N TRP A 375 22.62 8.71 -13.52
CA TRP A 375 23.88 8.04 -13.21
C TRP A 375 24.13 8.03 -11.70
N ILE A 376 23.97 9.16 -11.00
CA ILE A 376 24.08 9.23 -9.54
C ILE A 376 23.13 8.22 -8.87
N ARG A 377 21.84 8.25 -9.23
CA ARG A 377 20.83 7.34 -8.67
C ARG A 377 21.13 5.87 -8.92
N THR A 378 21.72 5.54 -10.06
CA THR A 378 22.01 4.15 -10.44
C THR A 378 23.19 3.59 -9.65
N ASN A 379 24.14 4.44 -9.25
CA ASN A 379 25.37 4.06 -8.56
C ASN A 379 25.36 4.32 -7.05
N LEU A 380 24.26 4.81 -6.48
CA LEU A 380 24.10 4.86 -5.02
C LEU A 380 24.14 3.43 -4.46
N PRO A 381 24.91 3.15 -3.38
CA PRO A 381 25.00 1.81 -2.79
C PRO A 381 23.63 1.20 -2.42
N ASN A 382 22.66 2.02 -2.00
CA ASN A 382 21.30 1.61 -1.66
C ASN A 382 20.32 1.65 -2.84
N ALA A 383 20.77 1.93 -4.07
CA ALA A 383 19.90 2.09 -5.23
C ALA A 383 19.10 0.83 -5.55
N GLU A 384 19.67 -0.35 -5.31
CA GLU A 384 19.00 -1.63 -5.51
C GLU A 384 17.93 -1.87 -4.44
N LEU A 385 18.23 -1.56 -3.18
CA LEU A 385 17.29 -1.64 -2.06
C LEU A 385 16.10 -0.67 -2.24
N ILE A 386 16.36 0.54 -2.73
CA ILE A 386 15.33 1.52 -3.07
C ILE A 386 14.49 1.04 -4.27
N ARG A 387 15.11 0.41 -5.28
CA ARG A 387 14.40 -0.19 -6.42
C ARG A 387 13.51 -1.36 -5.99
N GLN A 388 14.03 -2.26 -5.18
CA GLN A 388 13.28 -3.40 -4.63
C GLN A 388 12.10 -2.93 -3.78
N ARG A 389 12.28 -1.91 -2.92
CA ARG A 389 11.17 -1.33 -2.15
C ARG A 389 10.09 -0.74 -3.06
N LYS A 390 10.45 0.04 -4.09
CA LYS A 390 9.47 0.58 -5.04
C LYS A 390 8.75 -0.52 -5.81
N ALA A 391 9.47 -1.53 -6.28
CA ALA A 391 8.89 -2.69 -6.96
C ALA A 391 7.96 -3.49 -6.04
N PHE A 392 8.32 -3.65 -4.77
CA PHE A 392 7.50 -4.27 -3.74
C PHE A 392 6.20 -3.49 -3.50
N TYR A 393 6.26 -2.17 -3.30
CA TYR A 393 5.06 -1.34 -3.13
C TYR A 393 4.16 -1.34 -4.37
N LEU A 394 4.74 -1.30 -5.58
CA LEU A 394 3.98 -1.46 -6.83
C LEU A 394 3.34 -2.85 -6.94
N GLY A 395 4.04 -3.90 -6.47
CA GLY A 395 3.51 -5.26 -6.38
C GLY A 395 2.33 -5.37 -5.42
N VAL A 396 2.46 -4.82 -4.21
CA VAL A 396 1.39 -4.79 -3.19
C VAL A 396 0.19 -3.97 -3.67
N ALA A 397 0.40 -2.85 -4.36
CA ALA A 397 -0.70 -2.06 -4.92
C ALA A 397 -1.47 -2.85 -6.00
N ARG A 398 -0.77 -3.58 -6.87
CA ARG A 398 -1.40 -4.43 -7.89
C ARG A 398 -2.19 -5.58 -7.27
N THR A 399 -1.65 -6.25 -6.25
CA THR A 399 -2.39 -7.32 -5.56
C THR A 399 -3.58 -6.78 -4.79
N ALA A 400 -3.48 -5.61 -4.16
CA ALA A 400 -4.60 -4.95 -3.48
C ALA A 400 -5.75 -4.62 -4.44
N ILE A 401 -5.44 -4.13 -5.66
CA ILE A 401 -6.46 -3.86 -6.68
C ILE A 401 -7.18 -5.14 -7.09
N VAL A 402 -6.43 -6.24 -7.34
CA VAL A 402 -7.02 -7.54 -7.70
C VAL A 402 -7.88 -8.11 -6.57
N SER A 403 -7.42 -8.00 -5.32
CA SER A 403 -8.21 -8.44 -4.16
C SER A 403 -9.49 -7.63 -4.01
N LEU A 404 -9.44 -6.30 -4.22
CA LEU A 404 -10.61 -5.44 -4.14
C LEU A 404 -11.65 -5.79 -5.22
N THR A 405 -11.22 -6.05 -6.46
CA THR A 405 -12.16 -6.47 -7.52
C THR A 405 -12.79 -7.83 -7.22
N ILE A 406 -12.05 -8.79 -6.67
CA ILE A 406 -12.61 -10.08 -6.24
C ILE A 406 -13.67 -9.88 -5.14
N ILE A 407 -13.38 -9.05 -4.13
CA ILE A 407 -14.33 -8.76 -3.05
C ILE A 407 -15.61 -8.13 -3.60
N VAL A 408 -15.50 -7.16 -4.51
CA VAL A 408 -16.67 -6.52 -5.14
C VAL A 408 -17.51 -7.55 -5.91
N ILE A 409 -16.88 -8.45 -6.67
CA ILE A 409 -17.59 -9.52 -7.40
C ILE A 409 -18.34 -10.43 -6.42
N VAL A 410 -17.67 -10.88 -5.36
CA VAL A 410 -18.28 -11.77 -4.35
C VAL A 410 -19.46 -11.09 -3.63
N VAL A 411 -19.31 -9.83 -3.23
CA VAL A 411 -20.40 -9.05 -2.60
C VAL A 411 -21.58 -8.85 -3.56
N THR A 412 -21.31 -8.61 -4.84
CA THR A 412 -22.34 -8.45 -5.87
C THR A 412 -23.12 -9.75 -6.10
N ILE A 413 -22.43 -10.89 -6.14
CA ILE A 413 -23.06 -12.21 -6.25
C ILE A 413 -23.90 -12.52 -5.00
N ALA A 414 -23.37 -12.26 -3.80
CA ALA A 414 -24.06 -12.51 -2.54
C ALA A 414 -25.34 -11.64 -2.40
N THR A 415 -25.26 -10.36 -2.74
CA THR A 415 -26.42 -9.45 -2.74
C THR A 415 -27.47 -9.87 -3.76
N PHE A 416 -27.06 -10.29 -4.97
CA PHE A 416 -27.99 -10.84 -5.97
C PHE A 416 -28.69 -12.11 -5.47
N MET A 417 -27.98 -13.05 -4.85
CA MET A 417 -28.56 -14.27 -4.28
C MET A 417 -29.56 -13.95 -3.15
N LEU A 418 -29.27 -13.00 -2.28
CA LEU A 418 -30.18 -12.57 -1.21
C LEU A 418 -31.46 -11.96 -1.77
N LEU A 419 -31.35 -11.12 -2.81
CA LEU A 419 -32.51 -10.53 -3.48
C LEU A 419 -33.39 -11.59 -4.15
N GLN A 420 -32.78 -12.61 -4.78
CA GLN A 420 -33.52 -13.73 -5.38
C GLN A 420 -34.25 -14.56 -4.31
N ARG A 421 -33.59 -14.86 -3.19
CA ARG A 421 -34.21 -15.60 -2.07
C ARG A 421 -35.44 -14.88 -1.53
N ASN A 422 -35.36 -13.57 -1.34
CA ASN A 422 -36.48 -12.78 -0.83
C ASN A 422 -37.66 -12.77 -1.82
N ARG A 423 -37.40 -12.70 -3.13
CA ARG A 423 -38.46 -12.76 -4.16
C ARG A 423 -39.21 -14.09 -4.15
N LEU A 424 -38.48 -15.21 -4.04
CA LEU A 424 -39.08 -16.55 -4.00
C LEU A 424 -39.97 -16.71 -2.76
N GLN A 425 -39.51 -16.27 -1.60
CA GLN A 425 -40.31 -16.32 -0.36
C GLN A 425 -41.60 -15.49 -0.45
N ILE A 426 -41.54 -14.30 -1.07
CA ILE A 426 -42.72 -13.45 -1.28
C ILE A 426 -43.70 -14.09 -2.27
N GLN A 427 -43.22 -14.73 -3.33
CA GLN A 427 -44.09 -15.44 -4.27
C GLN A 427 -44.77 -16.65 -3.63
N GLU A 428 -44.01 -17.43 -2.87
CA GLU A 428 -44.53 -18.61 -2.17
C GLU A 428 -45.64 -18.23 -1.17
N THR A 429 -45.41 -17.23 -0.33
CA THR A 429 -46.42 -16.74 0.63
C THR A 429 -47.67 -16.18 -0.06
N ARG A 430 -47.53 -15.48 -1.19
CA ARG A 430 -48.68 -15.02 -2.00
C ARG A 430 -49.49 -16.18 -2.58
N SER A 431 -48.82 -17.18 -3.15
CA SER A 431 -49.48 -18.37 -3.72
C SER A 431 -50.29 -19.11 -2.65
N ARG A 432 -49.69 -19.34 -1.47
CA ARG A 432 -50.36 -20.01 -0.35
C ARG A 432 -51.59 -19.25 0.16
N ARG A 433 -51.54 -17.92 0.24
CA ARG A 433 -52.71 -17.09 0.60
C ARG A 433 -53.85 -17.19 -0.41
N LEU A 434 -53.54 -17.24 -1.71
CA LEU A 434 -54.55 -17.40 -2.76
C LEU A 434 -55.22 -18.79 -2.70
N LEU A 435 -54.43 -19.84 -2.48
CA LEU A 435 -54.96 -21.20 -2.28
C LEU A 435 -55.88 -21.27 -1.07
N TYR A 436 -55.47 -20.73 0.08
CA TYR A 436 -56.30 -20.67 1.28
C TYR A 436 -57.66 -19.97 1.03
N GLY A 437 -57.64 -18.81 0.36
CA GLY A 437 -58.87 -18.10 0.00
C GLY A 437 -59.79 -18.92 -0.90
N ALA A 438 -59.24 -19.71 -1.83
CA ALA A 438 -60.03 -20.59 -2.69
C ALA A 438 -60.67 -21.75 -1.90
N GLU A 439 -59.94 -22.35 -0.95
CA GLU A 439 -60.44 -23.44 -0.10
C GLU A 439 -61.60 -22.99 0.81
N ILE A 440 -61.50 -21.80 1.42
CA ILE A 440 -62.58 -21.23 2.23
C ILE A 440 -63.84 -20.95 1.40
N ASN A 441 -63.67 -20.43 0.18
CA ASN A 441 -64.80 -20.25 -0.74
C ASN A 441 -65.47 -21.58 -1.11
N LEU A 442 -64.69 -22.63 -1.32
CA LEU A 442 -65.20 -23.97 -1.59
C LEU A 442 -65.94 -24.55 -0.38
N ALA A 443 -65.41 -24.34 0.83
CA ALA A 443 -66.05 -24.73 2.08
C ALA A 443 -67.40 -24.03 2.28
N ASN A 444 -67.50 -22.73 2.01
CA ASN A 444 -68.76 -22.00 2.03
C ASN A 444 -69.78 -22.63 1.06
N GLN A 445 -69.36 -22.94 -0.16
CA GLN A 445 -70.23 -23.56 -1.16
C GLN A 445 -70.69 -24.97 -0.75
N ASP A 446 -69.79 -25.77 -0.18
CA ASP A 446 -70.13 -27.12 0.29
C ASP A 446 -71.05 -27.06 1.53
N TRP A 447 -70.91 -26.04 2.39
CA TRP A 447 -71.81 -25.78 3.52
C TRP A 447 -73.24 -25.44 3.04
N GLU A 448 -73.38 -24.52 2.08
CA GLU A 448 -74.68 -24.17 1.50
C GLU A 448 -75.39 -25.38 0.88
N LYS A 449 -74.62 -26.35 0.36
CA LYS A 449 -75.12 -27.59 -0.23
C LYS A 449 -75.26 -28.75 0.77
N ALA A 450 -75.04 -28.50 2.06
CA ALA A 450 -75.02 -29.49 3.14
C ALA A 450 -74.07 -30.70 2.90
N ASN A 451 -72.98 -30.50 2.15
CA ASN A 451 -72.01 -31.55 1.84
C ASN A 451 -70.94 -31.69 2.92
N LEU A 452 -71.35 -32.17 4.10
CA LEU A 452 -70.50 -32.29 5.28
C LEU A 452 -69.30 -33.24 5.08
N THR A 453 -69.43 -34.26 4.23
CA THR A 453 -68.34 -35.21 3.95
C THR A 453 -67.17 -34.52 3.25
N ARG A 454 -67.47 -33.71 2.23
CA ARG A 454 -66.44 -32.96 1.50
C ARG A 454 -65.83 -31.86 2.35
N MET A 455 -66.63 -31.19 3.17
CA MET A 455 -66.07 -30.26 4.16
C MET A 455 -65.12 -30.96 5.13
N ARG A 456 -65.46 -32.15 5.68
CA ARG A 456 -64.54 -32.90 6.54
C ARG A 456 -63.20 -33.21 5.87
N THR A 457 -63.20 -33.51 4.57
CA THR A 457 -61.95 -33.72 3.82
C THR A 457 -61.17 -32.42 3.62
N LEU A 458 -61.84 -31.30 3.37
CA LEU A 458 -61.20 -30.00 3.25
C LEU A 458 -60.58 -29.55 4.58
N PHE A 459 -61.24 -29.84 5.70
CA PHE A 459 -60.80 -29.49 7.05
C PHE A 459 -59.95 -30.57 7.75
N ASP A 460 -59.51 -31.61 7.02
CA ASP A 460 -58.72 -32.71 7.56
C ASP A 460 -57.33 -32.21 8.03
N PRO A 461 -56.93 -32.45 9.30
CA PRO A 461 -55.61 -32.08 9.80
C PRO A 461 -54.43 -32.66 9.02
N GLN A 462 -54.62 -33.76 8.27
CA GLN A 462 -53.58 -34.38 7.45
C GLN A 462 -53.38 -33.73 6.08
N ASN A 463 -54.27 -32.82 5.66
CA ASN A 463 -54.05 -32.02 4.47
C ASN A 463 -52.89 -31.05 4.71
N ILE A 464 -51.87 -31.08 3.85
CA ILE A 464 -50.61 -30.32 3.98
C ILE A 464 -50.90 -28.82 4.13
N HIS A 465 -51.92 -28.28 3.47
CA HIS A 465 -52.32 -26.88 3.58
C HIS A 465 -52.91 -26.50 4.95
N ASN A 466 -53.46 -27.47 5.67
CA ASN A 466 -54.06 -27.26 6.98
C ASN A 466 -53.04 -27.27 8.11
N THR A 467 -51.83 -27.78 7.88
CA THR A 467 -50.79 -27.88 8.93
C THR A 467 -50.18 -26.55 9.34
N GLU A 468 -50.30 -25.50 8.51
CA GLU A 468 -49.69 -24.20 8.74
C GLU A 468 -50.64 -23.25 9.48
N ARG A 469 -50.40 -23.03 10.79
CA ARG A 469 -51.24 -22.17 11.64
C ARG A 469 -51.31 -20.71 11.18
N GLU A 470 -50.30 -20.21 10.48
CA GLU A 470 -50.18 -18.80 10.10
C GLU A 470 -51.25 -18.31 9.12
N PHE A 471 -51.92 -19.22 8.40
CA PHE A 471 -52.94 -18.87 7.41
C PHE A 471 -54.38 -19.10 7.87
N ARG A 472 -54.60 -19.65 9.07
CA ARG A 472 -55.96 -19.94 9.57
C ARG A 472 -56.65 -18.66 10.05
N SER A 473 -57.71 -18.24 9.35
CA SER A 473 -58.59 -17.14 9.73
C SER A 473 -59.72 -17.61 10.67
N PHE A 474 -60.58 -16.69 11.10
CA PHE A 474 -61.78 -17.02 11.90
C PHE A 474 -62.72 -18.03 11.21
N GLU A 475 -62.78 -18.03 9.87
CA GLU A 475 -63.65 -18.89 9.05
C GLU A 475 -63.32 -20.37 9.26
N TRP A 476 -62.02 -20.66 9.41
CA TRP A 476 -61.53 -22.00 9.73
C TRP A 476 -62.09 -22.50 11.06
N GLY A 477 -62.01 -21.67 12.10
CA GLY A 477 -62.51 -22.00 13.43
C GLY A 477 -64.03 -22.18 13.46
N TYR A 478 -64.75 -21.36 12.70
CA TYR A 478 -66.21 -21.42 12.58
C TYR A 478 -66.69 -22.75 11.99
N PHE A 479 -66.21 -23.11 10.79
CA PHE A 479 -66.64 -24.34 10.11
C PHE A 479 -66.14 -25.60 10.82
N SER A 480 -64.90 -25.60 11.29
CA SER A 480 -64.35 -26.73 12.04
C SER A 480 -65.16 -27.03 13.30
N ARG A 481 -65.63 -26.00 14.02
CA ARG A 481 -66.45 -26.19 15.23
C ARG A 481 -67.84 -26.74 14.91
N LEU A 482 -68.49 -26.26 13.85
CA LEU A 482 -69.83 -26.69 13.47
C LEU A 482 -69.88 -28.16 13.05
N ILE A 483 -68.89 -28.61 12.29
CA ILE A 483 -68.83 -29.98 11.74
C ILE A 483 -68.53 -31.03 12.82
N ASN A 484 -67.99 -30.59 13.97
CA ASN A 484 -67.48 -31.44 15.05
C ASN A 484 -68.35 -31.45 16.33
N GLN A 485 -69.60 -30.99 16.30
CA GLN A 485 -70.51 -31.08 17.45
C GLN A 485 -71.11 -32.49 17.59
N GLU A 486 -71.19 -33.02 18.83
CA GLU A 486 -71.80 -34.32 19.14
C GLU A 486 -73.24 -34.18 19.69
N ILE A 487 -74.15 -35.03 19.22
CA ILE A 487 -75.53 -35.12 19.75
C ILE A 487 -75.59 -36.17 20.86
N LYS A 488 -76.01 -35.78 22.07
CA LYS A 488 -76.24 -36.70 23.20
C LYS A 488 -77.75 -37.01 23.35
N LYS A 489 -78.11 -38.28 23.50
CA LYS A 489 -79.50 -38.75 23.68
C LYS A 489 -79.68 -39.34 25.09
N PHE A 490 -80.80 -39.05 25.75
CA PHE A 490 -81.18 -39.56 27.07
C PHE A 490 -82.56 -40.23 26.96
N ASP A 491 -82.71 -41.44 27.49
CA ASP A 491 -83.96 -42.20 27.39
C ASP A 491 -84.82 -42.02 28.65
N GLN A 492 -85.89 -41.23 28.54
CA GLN A 492 -86.80 -40.93 29.66
C GLN A 492 -87.85 -42.03 29.88
N GLY A 493 -88.09 -42.92 28.92
CA GLY A 493 -89.09 -44.00 28.99
C GLY A 493 -90.57 -43.54 28.98
N ALA A 494 -90.83 -42.24 29.00
CA ALA A 494 -92.16 -41.62 28.89
C ALA A 494 -92.05 -40.33 28.07
N GLN A 495 -93.17 -39.79 27.59
CA GLN A 495 -93.16 -38.54 26.82
C GLN A 495 -92.67 -37.39 27.69
N ALA A 496 -91.48 -36.87 27.35
CA ALA A 496 -90.90 -35.71 27.97
C ALA A 496 -91.69 -34.45 27.56
N LEU A 497 -92.08 -33.63 28.53
CA LEU A 497 -92.81 -32.38 28.29
C LEU A 497 -91.93 -31.15 28.47
N GLY A 498 -91.09 -31.17 29.50
CA GLY A 498 -90.13 -30.11 29.77
C GLY A 498 -88.76 -30.69 30.10
N ALA A 499 -87.71 -29.96 29.71
CA ALA A 499 -86.34 -30.22 30.12
C ALA A 499 -85.67 -28.91 30.52
N ALA A 500 -84.78 -28.95 31.51
CA ALA A 500 -84.00 -27.81 31.96
C ALA A 500 -82.58 -28.25 32.33
N TYR A 501 -81.59 -27.46 31.93
CA TYR A 501 -80.22 -27.64 32.39
C TYR A 501 -80.05 -27.04 33.78
N SER A 502 -79.20 -27.67 34.60
CA SER A 502 -78.65 -26.99 35.77
C SER A 502 -77.77 -25.82 35.32
N PRO A 503 -77.64 -24.75 36.11
CA PRO A 503 -76.87 -23.55 35.72
C PRO A 503 -75.41 -23.83 35.32
N GLY A 504 -74.80 -24.88 35.89
CA GLY A 504 -73.45 -25.32 35.54
C GLY A 504 -73.37 -26.23 34.31
N GLY A 505 -74.49 -26.55 33.66
CA GLY A 505 -74.55 -27.37 32.43
C GLY A 505 -74.26 -28.86 32.62
N ARG A 506 -73.88 -29.30 33.83
CA ARG A 506 -73.53 -30.69 34.14
C ARG A 506 -74.73 -31.62 34.20
N TYR A 507 -75.88 -31.12 34.62
CA TYR A 507 -77.09 -31.91 34.83
C TYR A 507 -78.24 -31.41 33.98
N ILE A 508 -79.12 -32.33 33.57
CA ILE A 508 -80.41 -32.00 32.97
C ILE A 508 -81.50 -32.59 33.88
N ALA A 509 -82.53 -31.82 34.15
CA ALA A 509 -83.80 -32.32 34.65
C ALA A 509 -84.77 -32.47 33.48
N SER A 510 -85.60 -33.50 33.50
CA SER A 510 -86.68 -33.69 32.54
C SER A 510 -87.97 -34.10 33.25
N SER A 511 -89.12 -33.68 32.71
CA SER A 511 -90.46 -33.87 33.29
C SER A 511 -91.37 -34.61 32.33
N ASP A 512 -92.37 -35.34 32.84
CA ASP A 512 -93.28 -36.15 32.01
C ASP A 512 -94.78 -35.96 32.31
N LEU A 513 -95.61 -36.59 31.47
CA LEU A 513 -97.07 -36.64 31.57
C LEU A 513 -97.58 -37.33 32.86
N ALA A 514 -96.80 -38.23 33.44
CA ALA A 514 -97.16 -38.94 34.66
C ALA A 514 -96.77 -38.16 35.93
N GLY A 515 -96.22 -36.97 35.79
CA GLY A 515 -95.89 -36.06 36.89
C GLY A 515 -94.55 -36.36 37.59
N PHE A 516 -93.70 -37.16 36.96
CA PHE A 516 -92.34 -37.42 37.45
C PHE A 516 -91.34 -36.43 36.86
N ILE A 517 -90.28 -36.19 37.62
CA ILE A 517 -89.10 -35.44 37.22
C ILE A 517 -87.89 -36.36 37.35
N LYS A 518 -87.12 -36.53 36.27
CA LYS A 518 -85.87 -37.31 36.24
C LYS A 518 -84.66 -36.40 36.07
N PHE A 519 -83.56 -36.74 36.72
CA PHE A 519 -82.29 -36.03 36.62
C PHE A 519 -81.24 -36.89 35.90
N TRP A 520 -80.43 -36.25 35.07
CA TRP A 520 -79.43 -36.89 34.21
C TRP A 520 -78.08 -36.18 34.30
N ASP A 521 -76.99 -36.94 34.30
CA ASP A 521 -75.64 -36.38 34.14
C ASP A 521 -75.30 -36.31 32.64
N VAL A 522 -74.94 -35.12 32.18
CA VAL A 522 -74.72 -34.82 30.76
C VAL A 522 -73.41 -35.43 30.25
N GLU A 523 -72.42 -35.55 31.13
CA GLU A 523 -71.12 -36.10 30.79
C GLU A 523 -71.21 -37.62 30.64
N THR A 524 -71.77 -38.29 31.65
CA THR A 524 -71.85 -39.76 31.68
C THR A 524 -73.07 -40.34 30.96
N LYS A 525 -74.06 -39.50 30.62
CA LYS A 525 -75.36 -39.89 30.05
C LYS A 525 -76.19 -40.79 30.98
N GLN A 526 -75.89 -40.81 32.28
CA GLN A 526 -76.56 -41.68 33.24
C GLN A 526 -77.74 -40.99 33.92
N HIS A 527 -78.76 -41.79 34.24
CA HIS A 527 -79.85 -41.41 35.14
C HIS A 527 -79.32 -41.30 36.57
N ILE A 528 -79.68 -40.22 37.27
CA ILE A 528 -79.23 -39.92 38.63
C ILE A 528 -80.33 -40.24 39.65
N SER A 529 -81.52 -39.66 39.45
CA SER A 529 -82.62 -39.78 40.40
C SER A 529 -83.97 -39.43 39.75
N THR A 530 -85.06 -39.83 40.41
CA THR A 530 -86.44 -39.57 39.98
C THR A 530 -87.25 -39.07 41.17
N ILE A 531 -88.03 -38.00 40.97
CA ILE A 531 -88.97 -37.46 41.95
C ILE A 531 -90.39 -37.58 41.39
N LYS A 532 -91.33 -38.09 42.20
CA LYS A 532 -92.77 -37.96 41.92
C LYS A 532 -93.22 -36.58 42.37
N SER A 533 -93.28 -35.62 41.43
CA SER A 533 -93.61 -34.24 41.76
C SER A 533 -95.12 -34.05 41.93
N HIS A 534 -95.90 -34.42 40.92
CA HIS A 534 -97.35 -34.26 40.88
C HIS A 534 -98.04 -35.56 40.47
N ASP A 535 -99.35 -35.66 40.74
CA ASP A 535 -100.17 -36.78 40.26
C ASP A 535 -100.57 -36.63 38.78
N ASN A 536 -100.48 -35.41 38.26
CA ASN A 536 -100.77 -35.06 36.87
C ASN A 536 -99.51 -34.57 36.12
N ALA A 537 -99.65 -34.31 34.82
CA ALA A 537 -98.58 -33.86 33.93
C ALA A 537 -97.84 -32.62 34.45
N VAL A 538 -96.50 -32.68 34.40
CA VAL A 538 -95.63 -31.52 34.64
C VAL A 538 -95.21 -30.96 33.29
N TRP A 539 -95.74 -29.78 32.94
CA TRP A 539 -95.55 -29.16 31.63
C TRP A 539 -94.19 -28.49 31.49
N LYS A 540 -93.71 -27.87 32.57
CA LYS A 540 -92.46 -27.11 32.56
C LYS A 540 -91.75 -27.24 33.88
N ILE A 541 -90.43 -27.24 33.81
CA ILE A 541 -89.53 -27.21 34.96
C ILE A 541 -88.49 -26.11 34.73
N ALA A 542 -88.05 -25.47 35.82
CA ALA A 542 -87.02 -24.45 35.79
C ALA A 542 -86.11 -24.58 37.02
N TYR A 543 -84.79 -24.51 36.80
CA TYR A 543 -83.83 -24.40 37.90
C TYR A 543 -83.73 -22.97 38.39
N SER A 544 -83.51 -22.79 39.69
CA SER A 544 -83.03 -21.50 40.20
C SER A 544 -81.63 -21.20 39.65
N PRO A 545 -81.23 -19.92 39.50
CA PRO A 545 -79.91 -19.56 38.96
C PRO A 545 -78.73 -20.09 39.77
N ASP A 546 -78.92 -20.34 41.07
CA ASP A 546 -77.92 -20.96 41.95
C ASP A 546 -77.95 -22.50 41.90
N GLY A 547 -78.91 -23.09 41.18
CA GLY A 547 -79.08 -24.52 40.98
C GLY A 547 -79.62 -25.28 42.19
N LYS A 548 -79.94 -24.60 43.30
CA LYS A 548 -80.38 -25.23 44.55
C LYS A 548 -81.84 -25.66 44.54
N TYR A 549 -82.67 -25.02 43.72
CA TYR A 549 -84.09 -25.31 43.63
C TYR A 549 -84.49 -25.66 42.21
N LEU A 550 -85.49 -26.54 42.09
CA LEU A 550 -86.18 -26.83 40.84
C LEU A 550 -87.67 -26.59 41.06
N ALA A 551 -88.25 -25.69 40.27
CA ALA A 551 -89.67 -25.43 40.28
C ALA A 551 -90.34 -26.18 39.13
N ALA A 552 -91.49 -26.79 39.41
CA ALA A 552 -92.25 -27.63 38.50
C ALA A 552 -93.69 -27.10 38.38
N ALA A 553 -94.10 -26.77 37.16
CA ALA A 553 -95.45 -26.32 36.82
C ALA A 553 -96.28 -27.48 36.27
N ALA A 554 -97.46 -27.67 36.84
CA ALA A 554 -98.27 -28.85 36.56
C ALA A 554 -99.72 -28.54 36.15
N GLN A 555 -100.34 -29.57 35.59
CA GLN A 555 -101.75 -29.59 35.20
C GLN A 555 -102.71 -29.48 36.40
N ASP A 556 -102.30 -29.84 37.61
CA ASP A 556 -103.12 -29.72 38.83
C ASP A 556 -103.27 -28.28 39.35
N LYS A 557 -102.90 -27.28 38.52
CA LYS A 557 -102.97 -25.84 38.79
C LYS A 557 -101.95 -25.34 39.81
N SER A 558 -101.08 -26.23 40.28
CA SER A 558 -100.06 -25.93 41.27
C SER A 558 -98.65 -25.89 40.69
N VAL A 559 -97.78 -25.24 41.44
CA VAL A 559 -96.34 -25.25 41.26
C VAL A 559 -95.72 -25.87 42.50
N LYS A 560 -94.88 -26.89 42.33
CA LYS A 560 -94.06 -27.45 43.42
C LYS A 560 -92.60 -27.09 43.24
N ILE A 561 -91.96 -26.70 44.33
CA ILE A 561 -90.54 -26.34 44.38
C ILE A 561 -89.82 -27.39 45.20
N TRP A 562 -88.75 -27.93 44.64
CA TRP A 562 -87.94 -28.99 45.21
C TRP A 562 -86.52 -28.49 45.46
N GLU A 563 -85.93 -28.89 46.58
CA GLU A 563 -84.50 -28.70 46.80
C GLU A 563 -83.71 -29.78 46.05
N THR A 564 -82.77 -29.39 45.20
CA THR A 564 -82.11 -30.29 44.22
C THR A 564 -81.04 -31.19 44.84
N SER A 565 -80.47 -30.80 45.98
CA SER A 565 -79.47 -31.59 46.70
C SER A 565 -80.08 -32.76 47.49
N THR A 566 -81.27 -32.54 48.05
CA THR A 566 -81.97 -33.50 48.91
C THR A 566 -83.15 -34.18 48.23
N ASN A 567 -83.57 -33.69 47.05
CA ASN A 567 -84.80 -34.06 46.35
C ASN A 567 -86.05 -33.95 47.26
N SER A 568 -86.03 -33.03 48.22
CA SER A 568 -87.12 -32.81 49.17
C SER A 568 -88.07 -31.69 48.71
N LEU A 569 -89.36 -31.82 49.04
CA LEU A 569 -90.36 -30.82 48.68
C LEU A 569 -90.17 -29.59 49.59
N PHE A 570 -89.77 -28.47 49.00
CA PHE A 570 -89.59 -27.21 49.70
C PHE A 570 -90.94 -26.51 49.92
N LYS A 571 -91.75 -26.38 48.87
CA LYS A 571 -93.04 -25.67 48.93
C LYS A 571 -93.98 -26.05 47.79
N THR A 572 -95.28 -26.04 48.08
CA THR A 572 -96.36 -26.15 47.08
C THR A 572 -97.12 -24.84 47.02
N ILE A 573 -97.32 -24.31 45.82
CA ILE A 573 -98.04 -23.07 45.53
C ILE A 573 -99.25 -23.42 44.65
N THR A 574 -100.47 -23.19 45.11
CA THR A 574 -101.65 -23.21 44.23
C THR A 574 -101.67 -21.92 43.42
N ALA A 575 -100.97 -21.92 42.29
CA ALA A 575 -100.60 -20.70 41.58
C ALA A 575 -101.79 -20.09 40.81
N HIS A 576 -102.59 -20.94 40.16
CA HIS A 576 -103.56 -20.52 39.15
C HIS A 576 -104.90 -21.27 39.28
N ASN A 577 -105.91 -20.82 38.53
CA ASN A 577 -107.22 -21.48 38.46
C ASN A 577 -107.33 -22.47 37.28
N GLY A 578 -106.32 -22.48 36.40
CA GLY A 578 -106.15 -23.41 35.27
C GLY A 578 -104.77 -24.07 35.28
N ASN A 579 -104.49 -24.90 34.29
CA ASN A 579 -103.21 -25.62 34.18
C ASN A 579 -102.04 -24.64 34.14
N VAL A 580 -100.97 -24.91 34.88
CA VAL A 580 -99.75 -24.09 34.80
C VAL A 580 -98.87 -24.67 33.71
N SER A 581 -98.72 -23.93 32.61
CA SER A 581 -98.04 -24.36 31.39
C SER A 581 -96.57 -23.94 31.36
N SER A 582 -96.22 -22.87 32.07
CA SER A 582 -94.86 -22.34 32.09
C SER A 582 -94.43 -21.87 33.47
N ILE A 583 -93.15 -22.03 33.73
CA ILE A 583 -92.48 -21.51 34.92
C ILE A 583 -91.06 -21.07 34.56
N ASP A 584 -90.62 -19.96 35.15
CA ASP A 584 -89.27 -19.45 35.00
C ASP A 584 -88.80 -18.71 36.27
N PHE A 585 -87.51 -18.77 36.55
CA PHE A 585 -86.87 -18.00 37.62
C PHE A 585 -86.26 -16.71 37.05
N SER A 586 -86.33 -15.62 37.81
CA SER A 586 -85.53 -14.43 37.48
C SER A 586 -84.04 -14.75 37.61
N SER A 587 -83.18 -14.07 36.83
CA SER A 587 -81.73 -14.30 36.85
C SER A 587 -81.07 -13.98 38.19
N ASP A 588 -81.70 -13.16 39.04
CA ASP A 588 -81.27 -12.90 40.42
C ASP A 588 -81.79 -13.93 41.45
N GLY A 589 -82.63 -14.87 41.02
CA GLY A 589 -83.20 -15.94 41.83
C GLY A 589 -84.26 -15.49 42.83
N LYS A 590 -84.71 -14.22 42.80
CA LYS A 590 -85.64 -13.66 43.80
C LYS A 590 -87.10 -13.72 43.39
N MET A 591 -87.39 -14.04 42.13
CA MET A 591 -88.76 -14.07 41.61
C MET A 591 -89.02 -15.32 40.78
N LEU A 592 -90.30 -15.71 40.76
CA LEU A 592 -90.82 -16.77 39.93
C LEU A 592 -91.93 -16.21 39.04
N LEU A 593 -91.93 -16.60 37.78
CA LEU A 593 -92.95 -16.25 36.81
C LEU A 593 -93.70 -17.51 36.40
N THR A 594 -95.02 -17.47 36.44
CA THR A 594 -95.89 -18.59 36.03
C THR A 594 -96.88 -18.13 34.98
N GLY A 595 -97.08 -18.95 33.95
CA GLY A 595 -98.09 -18.75 32.92
C GLY A 595 -99.09 -19.89 32.95
N SER A 596 -100.37 -19.59 32.70
CA SER A 596 -101.44 -20.57 32.84
C SER A 596 -102.52 -20.46 31.77
N TRP A 597 -103.24 -21.57 31.60
CA TRP A 597 -104.46 -21.66 30.81
C TRP A 597 -105.65 -20.91 31.43
N ASP A 598 -105.52 -20.34 32.65
CA ASP A 598 -106.48 -19.33 33.13
C ASP A 598 -106.32 -17.96 32.47
N LYS A 599 -105.48 -17.88 31.42
CA LYS A 599 -105.21 -16.69 30.59
C LYS A 599 -104.39 -15.62 31.32
N GLN A 600 -103.83 -15.97 32.49
CA GLN A 600 -103.05 -15.05 33.30
C GLN A 600 -101.60 -15.47 33.41
N ILE A 601 -100.76 -14.46 33.66
CA ILE A 601 -99.37 -14.63 34.05
C ILE A 601 -99.22 -14.06 35.46
N LYS A 602 -98.57 -14.79 36.36
CA LYS A 602 -98.36 -14.35 37.74
C LYS A 602 -96.89 -14.28 38.07
N LEU A 603 -96.53 -13.25 38.83
CA LEU A 603 -95.21 -13.02 39.38
C LEU A 603 -95.25 -13.23 40.88
N TRP A 604 -94.31 -14.02 41.39
CA TRP A 604 -94.21 -14.44 42.78
C TRP A 604 -92.86 -14.03 43.36
N SER A 605 -92.81 -13.67 44.64
CA SER A 605 -91.56 -13.53 45.38
C SER A 605 -91.00 -14.91 45.73
N PHE A 606 -89.69 -15.07 45.73
CA PHE A 606 -89.00 -16.27 46.20
C PHE A 606 -87.92 -15.88 47.22
N PRO A 607 -87.78 -16.56 48.37
CA PRO A 607 -88.38 -17.85 48.76
C PRO A 607 -89.78 -17.77 49.40
N ASP A 608 -90.28 -16.56 49.71
CA ASP A 608 -91.54 -16.39 50.45
C ASP A 608 -92.79 -16.91 49.71
N CYS A 609 -92.72 -17.05 48.38
CA CYS A 609 -93.80 -17.49 47.49
C CYS A 609 -95.09 -16.70 47.67
N LYS A 610 -94.98 -15.38 47.81
CA LYS A 610 -96.13 -14.47 47.84
C LYS A 610 -96.40 -13.94 46.45
N GLU A 611 -97.65 -13.88 46.05
CA GLU A 611 -98.04 -13.27 44.77
C GLU A 611 -97.72 -11.77 44.81
N LEU A 612 -96.89 -11.30 43.88
CA LEU A 612 -96.50 -9.89 43.75
C LEU A 612 -97.37 -9.17 42.73
N ARG A 613 -97.69 -9.83 41.62
CA ARG A 613 -98.47 -9.23 40.54
C ARG A 613 -99.14 -10.31 39.68
N THR A 614 -100.39 -10.05 39.30
CA THR A 614 -101.09 -10.76 38.24
C THR A 614 -101.16 -9.87 37.00
N PHE A 615 -100.79 -10.42 35.85
CA PHE A 615 -100.93 -9.79 34.54
C PHE A 615 -102.09 -10.45 33.80
N SER A 616 -103.08 -9.64 33.43
CA SER A 616 -104.23 -10.04 32.62
C SER A 616 -104.20 -9.25 31.33
N GLY A 617 -104.35 -9.93 30.19
CA GLY A 617 -104.22 -9.30 28.87
C GLY A 617 -104.20 -10.28 27.71
N HIS A 618 -103.99 -11.58 27.96
CA HIS A 618 -104.22 -12.63 26.97
C HIS A 618 -105.69 -13.04 26.97
N GLU A 619 -106.23 -13.28 25.78
CA GLU A 619 -107.62 -13.69 25.57
C GLU A 619 -107.77 -15.21 25.48
N ASP A 620 -106.66 -15.95 25.39
CA ASP A 620 -106.61 -17.40 25.37
C ASP A 620 -105.47 -17.99 26.23
N TYR A 621 -105.23 -19.30 26.11
CA TYR A 621 -104.25 -20.03 26.92
C TYR A 621 -102.83 -19.50 26.75
N VAL A 622 -102.19 -19.16 27.88
CA VAL A 622 -100.77 -18.83 27.90
C VAL A 622 -99.98 -20.12 27.82
N TRP A 623 -99.09 -20.24 26.84
CA TRP A 623 -98.24 -21.42 26.62
C TRP A 623 -96.84 -21.25 27.19
N SER A 624 -96.31 -20.02 27.18
CA SER A 624 -94.99 -19.72 27.71
C SER A 624 -94.93 -18.32 28.29
N ALA A 625 -94.21 -18.18 29.39
CA ALA A 625 -93.81 -16.92 29.98
C ALA A 625 -92.37 -17.06 30.49
N VAL A 626 -91.50 -16.13 30.12
CA VAL A 626 -90.06 -16.17 30.44
C VAL A 626 -89.52 -14.79 30.80
N PHE A 627 -88.50 -14.75 31.65
CA PHE A 627 -87.70 -13.56 31.89
C PHE A 627 -86.70 -13.32 30.75
N SER A 628 -86.37 -12.06 30.50
CA SER A 628 -85.13 -11.74 29.77
C SER A 628 -83.90 -12.12 30.61
N PRO A 629 -82.74 -12.40 29.99
CA PRO A 629 -81.52 -12.77 30.73
C PRO A 629 -81.10 -11.73 31.78
N ASP A 630 -81.36 -10.45 31.53
CA ASP A 630 -81.09 -9.35 32.45
C ASP A 630 -82.20 -9.11 33.49
N GLY A 631 -83.29 -9.89 33.45
CA GLY A 631 -84.44 -9.82 34.35
C GLY A 631 -85.35 -8.59 34.15
N ARG A 632 -85.07 -7.73 33.17
CA ARG A 632 -85.77 -6.44 32.98
C ARG A 632 -87.11 -6.56 32.25
N TYR A 633 -87.26 -7.59 31.43
CA TYR A 633 -88.41 -7.78 30.58
C TYR A 633 -89.00 -9.17 30.80
N LEU A 634 -90.30 -9.27 30.55
CA LEU A 634 -91.03 -10.52 30.51
C LEU A 634 -91.59 -10.70 29.10
N ALA A 635 -91.44 -11.89 28.54
CA ALA A 635 -92.07 -12.27 27.28
C ALA A 635 -93.07 -13.37 27.53
N SER A 636 -94.21 -13.30 26.84
CA SER A 636 -95.25 -14.32 26.91
C SER A 636 -95.90 -14.59 25.57
N THR A 637 -96.35 -15.83 25.39
CA THR A 637 -96.99 -16.31 24.17
C THR A 637 -98.29 -17.00 24.50
N SER A 638 -99.35 -16.66 23.76
CA SER A 638 -100.70 -17.18 23.92
C SER A 638 -101.23 -17.75 22.59
N GLU A 639 -102.30 -18.54 22.67
CA GLU A 639 -102.99 -19.11 21.50
C GLU A 639 -103.80 -18.07 20.71
N ASP A 640 -104.05 -16.89 21.30
CA ASP A 640 -104.75 -15.73 20.70
C ASP A 640 -103.97 -15.01 19.57
N HIS A 641 -103.00 -15.69 18.95
CA HIS A 641 -102.08 -15.17 17.92
C HIS A 641 -101.24 -13.95 18.35
N GLY A 642 -101.25 -13.55 19.62
CA GLY A 642 -100.48 -12.44 20.19
C GLY A 642 -99.27 -12.90 21.02
N SER A 643 -98.08 -12.38 20.71
CA SER A 643 -96.95 -12.39 21.65
C SER A 643 -96.88 -11.05 22.36
N GLN A 644 -96.82 -11.07 23.70
CA GLN A 644 -96.79 -9.85 24.52
C GLN A 644 -95.45 -9.76 25.26
N ALA A 645 -94.74 -8.66 25.06
CA ALA A 645 -93.55 -8.30 25.81
C ALA A 645 -93.88 -7.16 26.78
N LEU A 646 -93.70 -7.40 28.08
CA LEU A 646 -93.98 -6.45 29.14
C LEU A 646 -92.65 -6.02 29.77
N GLY A 647 -92.38 -4.71 29.74
CA GLY A 647 -91.23 -4.13 30.44
C GLY A 647 -91.60 -3.76 31.88
N SER A 648 -90.75 -4.13 32.85
CA SER A 648 -90.92 -3.63 34.21
C SER A 648 -90.48 -2.16 34.27
N LYS A 649 -91.44 -1.21 34.24
CA LYS A 649 -91.19 0.17 34.67
C LYS A 649 -91.19 0.18 36.21
N ASN A 650 -90.04 -0.13 36.82
CA ASN A 650 -89.46 0.60 37.95
C ASN A 650 -88.23 -0.14 38.49
N ARG A 651 -87.25 0.68 38.91
CA ARG A 651 -86.02 0.32 39.63
C ARG A 651 -86.28 -0.54 40.86
#